data_AF-A0A7D8YLF3-F1
#
_entry.id   AF-A0A7D8YLF3-F1
#
_cell.length_a   1.000
_cell.length_b   1.000
_cell.length_c   1.000
_cell.angle_alpha   90.00
_cell.angle_beta   90.00
_cell.angle_gamma   90.00
#
_symmetry.space_group_name_H-M   'P 1'
#
loop_
_entity.id
_entity.type
_entity.pdbx_description
1 polymer ?
#
loop_
_entity_poly.entity_id
_entity_poly.type
_entity_poly.pdbx_seq_one_letter_code
_entity_poly.pdbx_strand_id
1 'polypeptide(L)'
;MQIMTRAAVVLATAGLAFSAAAQDSVSSLNTGLPGDALSPFAANQQTQAYTLDLTRRFGSWPNTRFGIAPILKTTAAQPGQFFNNLNSSSSISPDLLRNVPGPSVDFPVWYAPGVGINPNNNTAPTRFKNIEGVPTNQFAVGISEFATVSTGQYNGLVTGIVNQDPTNARQLFVRRTLAISTTNNVTNNTGSIGFGTIDAHGNAYVRADSFNGSAGVVPALAGNNIFRIRTADRTNAFNLASPDAAFRDASDHIVVNSTVTLITPSNLPQSLASAPNGLYWGANFDGEGVYGDVGSVVNVGSAHRPGAGDQRGLIGSSTLTFPGLDPMNSAVMTYGIISRDSEGGTDSLSIWSADSTGAVTGTATFFLPGQGAPQTTPFLQHPCYPQLSTYPTANDPVNPIGDPAFAGYRGAIAFRGGNGHVAIGRDNETGEGLLAATLYLFDLDLDFTQAIVVCRFDPNNPSDYTWEVAAQVDPFGLAGDQSTWQPIHGDFGNDGAAFSGAPGEFDGVLDLNPASPTYDAPIGTVIELRQVTGGSPAGPSLSPPAFDAAGNLYFIAAVELNKWDSQTESVFVDPDSALLKAHRVSCGSTTGYRLELITELGDTFLGRNSRTPWQIQFMGIASGGGGLNPGAFFSNYVLPQNFNGIAYNNLGVQSNASPSVAFTRAKDNRAFGGLVVNASIVYDAEGNGTFSNPTSANGDPASLDEGYNALLYIGYIPCVADVTGPALDGIPDEVVSVADLNFFISRWLDGDIVADITGPALDGVPDGVVTVADLNFFISAWLNGCE
;
A
#
# COMPACT_ATOMS: atom_id res chain seq x y z
N MET A 1 -32.99 -29.54 29.61
CA MET A 1 -33.51 -29.53 28.22
C MET A 1 -33.66 -28.08 27.72
N GLN A 2 -32.61 -27.27 27.92
CA GLN A 2 -32.50 -25.86 27.52
C GLN A 2 -31.04 -25.52 27.13
N ILE A 3 -30.21 -26.56 26.93
CA ILE A 3 -28.79 -26.47 26.56
C ILE A 3 -28.59 -26.85 25.08
N MET A 4 -29.60 -27.42 24.41
CA MET A 4 -29.53 -27.76 22.97
C MET A 4 -30.02 -26.64 22.03
N THR A 5 -30.52 -25.52 22.55
CA THR A 5 -31.04 -24.42 21.72
C THR A 5 -30.03 -23.29 21.47
N ARG A 6 -28.85 -23.32 22.10
CA ARG A 6 -27.78 -22.33 21.89
C ARG A 6 -26.63 -22.80 20.98
N ALA A 7 -26.50 -24.12 20.77
CA ALA A 7 -25.57 -24.68 19.78
C ALA A 7 -26.06 -24.52 18.33
N ALA A 8 -27.32 -24.11 18.11
CA ALA A 8 -27.88 -23.89 16.78
C ALA A 8 -27.74 -22.44 16.27
N VAL A 9 -27.29 -21.49 17.10
CA VAL A 9 -27.10 -20.08 16.71
C VAL A 9 -25.63 -19.76 16.39
N VAL A 10 -24.69 -20.60 16.83
CA VAL A 10 -23.26 -20.52 16.41
C VAL A 10 -22.96 -21.38 15.18
N LEU A 11 -23.84 -22.33 14.82
CA LEU A 11 -23.73 -23.15 13.61
C LEU A 11 -24.52 -22.63 12.40
N ALA A 12 -25.25 -21.52 12.52
CA ALA A 12 -26.08 -20.95 11.45
C ALA A 12 -25.43 -19.77 10.71
N THR A 13 -24.21 -19.36 11.10
CA THR A 13 -23.37 -18.38 10.37
C THR A 13 -22.30 -19.05 9.50
N ALA A 14 -22.29 -20.39 9.42
CA ALA A 14 -21.45 -21.15 8.51
C ALA A 14 -22.30 -21.78 7.40
N GLY A 15 -22.21 -21.21 6.20
CA GLY A 15 -22.68 -21.85 4.97
C GLY A 15 -23.93 -21.22 4.37
N LEU A 16 -23.73 -20.40 3.34
CA LEU A 16 -24.25 -20.59 1.98
C LEU A 16 -23.42 -19.65 1.07
N ALA A 17 -22.86 -20.20 -0.01
CA ALA A 17 -21.74 -19.63 -0.76
C ALA A 17 -22.09 -19.19 -2.20
N PHE A 18 -21.18 -18.35 -2.76
CA PHE A 18 -20.88 -18.00 -4.19
C PHE A 18 -21.69 -16.81 -4.81
N SER A 19 -21.15 -15.69 -5.39
CA SER A 19 -20.32 -15.58 -6.63
C SER A 19 -19.59 -14.22 -7.06
N ALA A 20 -18.29 -13.85 -6.81
CA ALA A 20 -17.44 -12.80 -7.53
C ALA A 20 -15.88 -13.10 -7.37
N ALA A 21 -14.89 -13.00 -8.33
CA ALA A 21 -13.60 -13.77 -8.52
C ALA A 21 -12.24 -13.07 -8.87
N ALA A 22 -11.07 -13.68 -8.50
CA ALA A 22 -9.64 -13.30 -8.62
C ALA A 22 -8.55 -14.27 -8.17
N GLN A 23 -7.24 -13.93 -8.34
CA GLN A 23 -6.04 -14.62 -7.79
C GLN A 23 -6.07 -15.01 -6.30
N ASP A 24 -7.06 -14.52 -5.57
CA ASP A 24 -7.67 -15.22 -4.45
C ASP A 24 -8.21 -16.60 -4.89
N SER A 25 -7.29 -17.55 -4.99
CA SER A 25 -7.54 -18.95 -5.31
C SER A 25 -6.71 -19.83 -4.39
N VAL A 26 -7.11 -21.09 -4.28
CA VAL A 26 -6.32 -22.15 -3.62
C VAL A 26 -6.18 -23.32 -4.59
N SER A 27 -5.22 -24.21 -4.33
CA SER A 27 -5.02 -25.40 -5.14
C SER A 27 -6.23 -26.32 -5.11
N SER A 28 -6.54 -26.94 -6.24
CA SER A 28 -7.52 -28.03 -6.33
C SER A 28 -6.98 -29.37 -5.81
N LEU A 29 -5.68 -29.43 -5.49
CA LEU A 29 -5.01 -30.66 -5.08
C LEU A 29 -5.35 -31.06 -3.64
N ASN A 30 -5.65 -30.08 -2.77
CA ASN A 30 -5.98 -30.27 -1.36
C ASN A 30 -4.93 -31.11 -0.60
N THR A 31 -3.65 -30.79 -0.81
CA THR A 31 -2.49 -31.49 -0.24
C THR A 31 -1.53 -30.58 0.53
N GLY A 32 -1.89 -29.31 0.78
CA GLY A 32 -0.94 -28.27 1.17
C GLY A 32 -0.05 -27.92 -0.03
N LEU A 33 1.17 -28.43 -0.08
CA LEU A 33 2.07 -28.23 -1.23
C LEU A 33 1.59 -28.97 -2.50
N PRO A 34 1.83 -28.43 -3.71
CA PRO A 34 2.58 -27.20 -4.03
C PRO A 34 1.79 -25.88 -3.98
N GLY A 35 0.53 -25.88 -3.53
CA GLY A 35 -0.39 -24.75 -3.72
C GLY A 35 -0.66 -24.43 -5.18
N ASP A 36 -0.96 -23.17 -5.50
CA ASP A 36 -1.37 -22.72 -6.83
C ASP A 36 -0.61 -21.51 -7.39
N ALA A 37 0.44 -21.03 -6.74
CA ALA A 37 1.25 -19.95 -7.29
C ALA A 37 1.89 -20.35 -8.64
N LEU A 38 1.96 -19.38 -9.56
CA LEU A 38 2.47 -19.60 -10.91
C LEU A 38 3.98 -19.81 -10.90
N SER A 39 4.48 -20.71 -11.74
CA SER A 39 5.92 -20.94 -11.92
C SER A 39 6.57 -19.81 -12.71
N PRO A 40 7.74 -19.31 -12.30
CA PRO A 40 8.47 -18.33 -13.10
C PRO A 40 9.13 -18.97 -14.35
N PHE A 41 9.17 -20.30 -14.42
CA PHE A 41 9.86 -21.07 -15.46
C PHE A 41 8.91 -21.72 -16.47
N ALA A 42 7.62 -21.45 -16.37
CA ALA A 42 6.63 -21.91 -17.33
C ALA A 42 6.28 -20.78 -18.32
N ALA A 43 6.56 -21.00 -19.61
CA ALA A 43 6.34 -19.99 -20.66
C ALA A 43 4.85 -19.59 -20.77
N ASN A 44 3.93 -20.54 -20.63
CA ASN A 44 2.49 -20.28 -20.63
C ASN A 44 1.98 -19.59 -19.35
N GLN A 45 2.83 -19.34 -18.35
CA GLN A 45 2.47 -18.67 -17.09
C GLN A 45 3.15 -17.31 -16.92
N GLN A 46 3.89 -16.83 -17.93
CA GLN A 46 4.55 -15.53 -17.90
C GLN A 46 3.54 -14.38 -17.86
N THR A 47 2.45 -14.50 -18.63
CA THR A 47 1.34 -13.52 -18.63
C THR A 47 0.02 -14.23 -18.36
N GLN A 48 -0.81 -13.65 -17.50
CA GLN A 48 -2.12 -14.17 -17.11
C GLN A 48 -3.09 -13.00 -16.87
N ALA A 49 -4.38 -13.22 -17.09
CA ALA A 49 -5.42 -12.26 -16.78
C ALA A 49 -6.44 -12.88 -15.83
N TYR A 50 -7.03 -12.08 -14.95
CA TYR A 50 -8.11 -12.48 -14.03
C TYR A 50 -8.87 -11.25 -13.53
N THR A 51 -10.14 -11.45 -13.18
CA THR A 51 -10.93 -10.47 -12.43
C THR A 51 -10.41 -10.40 -10.98
N LEU A 52 -10.62 -9.37 -10.16
CA LEU A 52 -10.38 -9.44 -8.72
C LEU A 52 -11.45 -8.78 -7.87
N ASP A 53 -12.10 -9.53 -6.98
CA ASP A 53 -13.10 -8.93 -6.09
C ASP A 53 -12.59 -8.70 -4.68
N LEU A 54 -12.77 -7.47 -4.23
CA LEU A 54 -12.32 -6.98 -2.94
C LEU A 54 -13.26 -7.43 -1.82
N THR A 55 -12.69 -7.90 -0.72
CA THR A 55 -13.41 -8.16 0.52
C THR A 55 -13.55 -6.87 1.30
N ARG A 56 -14.77 -6.58 1.77
CA ARG A 56 -15.01 -5.37 2.58
C ARG A 56 -14.23 -5.46 3.89
N ARG A 57 -13.58 -4.36 4.25
CA ARG A 57 -12.97 -4.09 5.55
C ARG A 57 -13.36 -2.68 5.98
N PHE A 58 -13.85 -2.52 7.19
CA PHE A 58 -14.02 -1.21 7.80
C PHE A 58 -12.72 -0.78 8.45
N GLY A 59 -12.39 0.51 8.53
CA GLY A 59 -11.35 0.94 9.47
C GLY A 59 -11.90 0.94 10.90
N SER A 60 -11.07 1.31 11.87
CA SER A 60 -11.54 1.46 13.25
C SER A 60 -12.35 2.73 13.46
N TRP A 61 -12.23 3.73 12.58
CA TRP A 61 -13.06 4.94 12.66
C TRP A 61 -14.44 4.70 12.05
N PRO A 62 -15.47 5.44 12.49
CA PRO A 62 -16.78 5.37 11.87
C PRO A 62 -16.72 5.69 10.39
N ASN A 63 -17.55 4.99 9.61
CA ASN A 63 -17.75 5.23 8.18
C ASN A 63 -16.51 5.09 7.29
N THR A 64 -15.37 4.58 7.75
CA THR A 64 -14.23 4.29 6.89
C THR A 64 -14.39 2.91 6.26
N ARG A 65 -14.46 2.87 4.93
CA ARG A 65 -14.76 1.63 4.17
C ARG A 65 -13.71 1.38 3.11
N PHE A 66 -13.11 0.20 3.21
CA PHE A 66 -12.09 -0.27 2.30
C PHE A 66 -12.46 -1.62 1.71
N GLY A 67 -11.83 -1.93 0.60
CA GLY A 67 -11.76 -3.25 0.01
C GLY A 67 -10.35 -3.76 0.08
N ILE A 68 -10.18 -5.02 0.49
CA ILE A 68 -8.90 -5.68 0.53
C ILE A 68 -8.94 -7.00 -0.22
N ALA A 69 -7.91 -7.27 -1.01
CA ALA A 69 -7.68 -8.58 -1.59
C ALA A 69 -6.22 -8.79 -2.01
N PRO A 70 -5.74 -10.04 -2.10
CA PRO A 70 -4.43 -10.35 -2.64
C PRO A 70 -4.42 -10.15 -4.15
N ILE A 71 -3.90 -9.01 -4.60
CA ILE A 71 -3.87 -8.62 -6.02
C ILE A 71 -2.80 -9.38 -6.80
N LEU A 72 -1.66 -9.67 -6.18
CA LEU A 72 -0.56 -10.43 -6.79
C LEU A 72 0.00 -11.46 -5.79
N LYS A 73 0.10 -12.72 -6.19
CA LYS A 73 0.99 -13.72 -5.57
C LYS A 73 2.37 -13.69 -6.21
N THR A 74 3.43 -13.81 -5.40
CA THR A 74 4.78 -14.11 -5.91
C THR A 74 4.76 -15.48 -6.63
N THR A 75 5.75 -15.75 -7.48
CA THR A 75 5.86 -17.00 -8.23
C THR A 75 6.38 -18.14 -7.35
N ALA A 76 6.19 -19.39 -7.78
CA ALA A 76 6.74 -20.59 -7.15
C ALA A 76 7.97 -21.09 -7.91
N ALA A 77 9.17 -20.65 -7.51
CA ALA A 77 10.41 -21.16 -8.12
C ALA A 77 10.75 -22.59 -7.64
N GLN A 78 10.29 -22.98 -6.46
CA GLN A 78 10.45 -24.31 -5.87
C GLN A 78 9.13 -24.86 -5.31
N PRO A 79 8.13 -25.15 -6.17
CA PRO A 79 6.77 -25.47 -5.74
C PRO A 79 6.66 -26.69 -4.81
N GLY A 80 7.61 -27.62 -4.82
CA GLY A 80 7.62 -28.78 -3.91
C GLY A 80 8.20 -28.52 -2.52
N GLN A 81 8.68 -27.30 -2.23
CA GLN A 81 9.29 -26.93 -0.95
C GLN A 81 8.60 -25.73 -0.32
N PHE A 82 8.21 -24.76 -1.15
CA PHE A 82 7.52 -23.55 -0.75
C PHE A 82 6.37 -23.29 -1.71
N PHE A 83 5.28 -22.72 -1.19
CA PHE A 83 4.15 -22.29 -1.99
C PHE A 83 4.53 -21.21 -2.99
N ASN A 84 5.36 -20.24 -2.59
CA ASN A 84 5.90 -19.21 -3.45
C ASN A 84 7.19 -18.58 -2.89
N ASN A 85 7.75 -17.65 -3.65
CA ASN A 85 8.99 -16.94 -3.32
C ASN A 85 8.76 -15.86 -2.25
N LEU A 86 9.83 -15.43 -1.60
CA LEU A 86 9.79 -14.30 -0.67
C LEU A 86 9.63 -12.99 -1.44
N ASN A 87 8.87 -12.06 -0.87
CA ASN A 87 8.71 -10.71 -1.41
C ASN A 87 9.84 -9.76 -0.97
N SER A 88 10.07 -8.75 -1.78
CA SER A 88 10.95 -7.62 -1.48
C SER A 88 10.17 -6.33 -1.75
N SER A 89 10.74 -5.34 -2.43
CA SER A 89 10.07 -4.08 -2.72
C SER A 89 8.84 -4.22 -3.62
N SER A 90 7.85 -3.36 -3.40
CA SER A 90 6.66 -3.19 -4.24
C SER A 90 6.41 -1.71 -4.55
N SER A 91 5.40 -1.42 -5.36
CA SER A 91 5.00 -0.06 -5.76
C SER A 91 3.65 -0.13 -6.47
N ILE A 92 2.86 0.93 -6.32
CA ILE A 92 1.71 1.28 -7.16
C ILE A 92 2.08 2.51 -8.01
N SER A 93 1.44 2.66 -9.17
CA SER A 93 1.72 3.80 -10.06
C SER A 93 1.38 5.14 -9.40
N PRO A 94 2.20 6.19 -9.62
CA PRO A 94 1.94 7.52 -9.07
C PRO A 94 0.82 8.25 -9.85
N ASP A 95 0.43 7.74 -11.00
CA ASP A 95 -0.64 8.23 -11.86
C ASP A 95 -1.80 7.21 -12.02
N LEU A 96 -2.95 7.70 -12.47
CA LEU A 96 -4.13 6.93 -12.88
C LEU A 96 -4.54 7.37 -14.29
N LEU A 97 -4.71 6.41 -15.19
CA LEU A 97 -5.34 6.66 -16.49
C LEU A 97 -6.85 6.53 -16.35
N ARG A 98 -7.60 7.41 -17.02
CA ARG A 98 -9.07 7.42 -16.94
C ARG A 98 -9.69 7.14 -18.29
N ASN A 99 -10.80 6.42 -18.28
CA ASN A 99 -11.57 6.05 -19.48
C ASN A 99 -10.69 5.37 -20.54
N VAL A 100 -9.81 4.48 -20.10
CA VAL A 100 -8.95 3.70 -20.99
C VAL A 100 -9.51 2.28 -21.19
N PRO A 101 -9.24 1.65 -22.35
CA PRO A 101 -9.55 0.24 -22.54
C PRO A 101 -8.77 -0.65 -21.58
N GLY A 102 -9.32 -1.82 -21.26
CA GLY A 102 -8.61 -2.85 -20.52
C GLY A 102 -7.39 -3.42 -21.27
N PRO A 103 -6.37 -3.93 -20.56
CA PRO A 103 -5.18 -4.56 -21.14
C PRO A 103 -5.48 -5.94 -21.74
N SER A 104 -6.72 -6.41 -21.59
CA SER A 104 -7.34 -7.59 -22.21
C SER A 104 -8.83 -7.31 -22.34
N VAL A 105 -9.52 -8.07 -23.19
CA VAL A 105 -10.99 -7.94 -23.38
C VAL A 105 -11.76 -8.88 -22.48
N ASP A 106 -11.26 -10.11 -22.27
CA ASP A 106 -11.90 -11.13 -21.45
C ASP A 106 -11.05 -11.49 -20.24
N PHE A 107 -11.67 -11.50 -19.06
CA PHE A 107 -11.04 -11.85 -17.80
C PHE A 107 -11.73 -13.08 -17.20
N PRO A 108 -11.00 -14.17 -16.92
CA PRO A 108 -11.59 -15.32 -16.27
C PRO A 108 -12.08 -14.96 -14.87
N VAL A 109 -13.15 -15.65 -14.47
CA VAL A 109 -13.85 -15.42 -13.21
C VAL A 109 -14.30 -16.76 -12.61
N TRP A 110 -14.05 -16.97 -11.31
CA TRP A 110 -14.35 -18.16 -10.51
C TRP A 110 -14.80 -17.90 -9.08
N TYR A 111 -15.78 -18.68 -8.61
CA TYR A 111 -16.33 -18.53 -7.26
C TYR A 111 -16.35 -19.87 -6.56
N ALA A 112 -15.19 -20.47 -6.41
CA ALA A 112 -15.08 -21.78 -5.80
C ALA A 112 -13.64 -22.05 -5.39
N PRO A 113 -13.42 -22.76 -4.28
CA PRO A 113 -12.10 -23.25 -3.95
C PRO A 113 -11.56 -24.13 -5.08
N GLY A 114 -10.25 -24.08 -5.33
CA GLY A 114 -9.60 -24.92 -6.33
C GLY A 114 -9.70 -24.43 -7.78
N VAL A 115 -10.47 -23.39 -8.08
CA VAL A 115 -10.56 -22.81 -9.44
C VAL A 115 -9.64 -21.59 -9.52
N GLY A 116 -8.94 -21.40 -10.64
CA GLY A 116 -7.96 -20.32 -10.75
C GLY A 116 -7.10 -20.38 -12.01
N ILE A 117 -6.07 -19.54 -12.08
CA ILE A 117 -5.26 -19.33 -13.28
C ILE A 117 -4.06 -20.26 -13.41
N ASN A 118 -3.76 -21.10 -12.42
CA ASN A 118 -2.67 -22.06 -12.53
C ASN A 118 -3.16 -23.31 -13.28
N PRO A 119 -2.72 -23.55 -14.53
CA PRO A 119 -3.22 -24.65 -15.35
C PRO A 119 -2.89 -26.04 -14.81
N ASN A 120 -1.92 -26.15 -13.88
CA ASN A 120 -1.49 -27.45 -13.35
C ASN A 120 -2.14 -27.77 -12.00
N ASN A 121 -2.49 -26.74 -11.22
CA ASN A 121 -2.88 -26.89 -9.83
C ASN A 121 -4.31 -26.40 -9.56
N ASN A 122 -4.92 -25.66 -10.50
CA ASN A 122 -6.33 -25.28 -10.43
C ASN A 122 -7.17 -26.00 -11.48
N THR A 123 -8.46 -26.12 -11.20
CA THR A 123 -9.48 -26.31 -12.24
C THR A 123 -9.62 -25.01 -13.04
N ALA A 124 -9.70 -25.12 -14.37
CA ALA A 124 -9.83 -23.95 -15.23
C ALA A 124 -11.16 -23.22 -15.01
N PRO A 125 -11.17 -21.87 -14.97
CA PRO A 125 -12.39 -21.08 -14.92
C PRO A 125 -13.26 -21.32 -16.15
N THR A 126 -14.57 -21.40 -15.96
CA THR A 126 -15.56 -21.61 -17.04
C THR A 126 -16.35 -20.36 -17.38
N ARG A 127 -16.20 -19.30 -16.60
CA ARG A 127 -16.86 -18.01 -16.76
C ARG A 127 -15.83 -16.93 -17.08
N PHE A 128 -16.26 -15.91 -17.81
CA PHE A 128 -15.44 -14.77 -18.20
C PHE A 128 -16.25 -13.48 -18.09
N LYS A 129 -15.59 -12.39 -17.71
CA LYS A 129 -16.11 -11.03 -17.79
C LYS A 129 -15.49 -10.35 -19.00
N ASN A 130 -16.33 -9.91 -19.93
CA ASN A 130 -15.90 -9.10 -21.07
C ASN A 130 -16.02 -7.61 -20.68
N ILE A 131 -14.95 -6.86 -20.90
CA ILE A 131 -14.90 -5.41 -20.60
C ILE A 131 -14.69 -4.57 -21.87
N GLU A 132 -14.99 -5.12 -23.05
CA GLU A 132 -14.89 -4.37 -24.30
C GLU A 132 -15.85 -3.17 -24.28
N GLY A 133 -15.33 -1.97 -24.49
CA GLY A 133 -16.12 -0.74 -24.49
C GLY A 133 -16.52 -0.23 -23.10
N VAL A 134 -16.18 -0.93 -22.01
CA VAL A 134 -16.38 -0.43 -20.65
C VAL A 134 -15.30 0.62 -20.35
N PRO A 135 -15.67 1.86 -19.99
CA PRO A 135 -14.69 2.86 -19.58
C PRO A 135 -14.10 2.46 -18.23
N THR A 136 -12.81 2.15 -18.20
CA THR A 136 -12.13 1.78 -16.96
C THR A 136 -11.08 2.81 -16.56
N ASN A 137 -10.78 2.87 -15.27
CA ASN A 137 -9.59 3.55 -14.76
C ASN A 137 -8.46 2.54 -14.61
N GLN A 138 -7.25 2.91 -14.99
CA GLN A 138 -6.10 2.03 -14.99
C GLN A 138 -4.98 2.57 -14.12
N PHE A 139 -4.48 1.72 -13.24
CA PHE A 139 -3.22 1.89 -12.52
C PHE A 139 -2.38 0.62 -12.70
N ALA A 140 -1.14 0.64 -12.23
CA ALA A 140 -0.31 -0.56 -12.24
C ALA A 140 0.35 -0.79 -10.89
N VAL A 141 0.65 -2.06 -10.61
CA VAL A 141 1.32 -2.50 -9.38
C VAL A 141 2.46 -3.44 -9.70
N GLY A 142 3.45 -3.52 -8.81
CA GLY A 142 4.56 -4.45 -8.93
C GLY A 142 5.06 -4.95 -7.57
N ILE A 143 5.58 -6.17 -7.56
CA ILE A 143 6.24 -6.79 -6.40
C ILE A 143 7.46 -7.55 -6.87
N SER A 144 8.62 -7.23 -6.32
CA SER A 144 9.85 -7.98 -6.53
C SER A 144 9.92 -9.18 -5.59
N GLU A 145 10.59 -10.21 -6.04
CA GLU A 145 10.66 -11.49 -5.37
C GLU A 145 12.04 -12.12 -5.48
N PHE A 146 12.37 -12.99 -4.53
CA PHE A 146 13.61 -13.74 -4.54
C PHE A 146 13.44 -15.13 -3.92
N ALA A 147 14.28 -16.06 -4.39
CA ALA A 147 14.35 -17.42 -3.90
C ALA A 147 15.73 -18.02 -4.15
N THR A 148 15.99 -19.16 -3.51
CA THR A 148 17.08 -20.05 -3.94
C THR A 148 16.50 -21.11 -4.87
N VAL A 149 17.21 -21.42 -5.94
CA VAL A 149 16.83 -22.44 -6.92
C VAL A 149 18.03 -23.34 -7.21
N SER A 150 17.82 -24.46 -7.91
CA SER A 150 18.90 -25.40 -8.25
C SER A 150 20.03 -24.76 -9.07
N THR A 151 19.72 -23.70 -9.82
CA THR A 151 20.66 -22.95 -10.66
C THR A 151 21.31 -21.75 -9.95
N GLY A 152 21.03 -21.54 -8.66
CA GLY A 152 21.61 -20.45 -7.85
C GLY A 152 20.54 -19.58 -7.21
N GLN A 153 20.72 -18.27 -7.24
CA GLN A 153 19.71 -17.32 -6.75
C GLN A 153 18.76 -16.92 -7.88
N TYR A 154 17.46 -16.91 -7.56
CA TYR A 154 16.41 -16.35 -8.38
C TYR A 154 16.02 -14.98 -7.84
N ASN A 155 15.96 -13.99 -8.72
CA ASN A 155 15.31 -12.72 -8.45
C ASN A 155 14.37 -12.40 -9.61
N GLY A 156 13.17 -11.91 -9.31
CA GLY A 156 12.14 -11.62 -10.31
C GLY A 156 11.29 -10.42 -9.93
N LEU A 157 10.54 -9.91 -10.91
CA LEU A 157 9.55 -8.86 -10.74
C LEU A 157 8.23 -9.33 -11.34
N VAL A 158 7.20 -9.42 -10.49
CA VAL A 158 5.81 -9.65 -10.92
C VAL A 158 5.10 -8.31 -10.94
N THR A 159 4.33 -8.06 -12.00
CA THR A 159 3.57 -6.81 -12.20
C THR A 159 2.12 -7.12 -12.51
N GLY A 160 1.25 -6.14 -12.31
CA GLY A 160 -0.15 -6.17 -12.70
C GLY A 160 -0.55 -4.82 -13.30
N ILE A 161 -1.09 -4.82 -14.52
CA ILE A 161 -1.88 -3.69 -15.02
C ILE A 161 -3.32 -3.95 -14.56
N VAL A 162 -3.88 -2.98 -13.85
CA VAL A 162 -5.13 -3.12 -13.11
C VAL A 162 -6.12 -2.11 -13.62
N ASN A 163 -7.25 -2.59 -14.09
CA ASN A 163 -8.36 -1.76 -14.53
C ASN A 163 -9.51 -1.90 -13.54
N GLN A 164 -10.11 -0.78 -13.19
CA GLN A 164 -11.27 -0.72 -12.31
C GLN A 164 -12.42 -0.08 -13.06
N ASP A 165 -13.58 -0.71 -13.03
CA ASP A 165 -14.82 -0.07 -13.45
C ASP A 165 -15.24 0.92 -12.35
N PRO A 166 -15.33 2.22 -12.62
CA PRO A 166 -15.70 3.20 -11.60
C PRO A 166 -17.11 2.99 -11.04
N THR A 167 -18.00 2.31 -11.78
CA THR A 167 -19.35 1.97 -11.31
C THR A 167 -19.37 0.71 -10.44
N ASN A 168 -18.31 -0.10 -10.49
CA ASN A 168 -18.13 -1.28 -9.64
C ASN A 168 -16.72 -1.31 -9.05
N ALA A 169 -16.48 -0.44 -8.06
CA ALA A 169 -15.18 -0.30 -7.42
C ALA A 169 -14.68 -1.58 -6.71
N ARG A 170 -15.58 -2.53 -6.44
CA ARG A 170 -15.24 -3.79 -5.76
C ARG A 170 -14.50 -4.77 -6.66
N GLN A 171 -14.62 -4.60 -7.97
CA GLN A 171 -14.07 -5.51 -8.95
C GLN A 171 -12.94 -4.84 -9.72
N LEU A 172 -11.80 -5.49 -9.74
CA LEU A 172 -10.64 -5.11 -10.55
C LEU A 172 -10.48 -6.09 -11.71
N PHE A 173 -9.77 -5.70 -12.75
CA PHE A 173 -9.42 -6.54 -13.89
C PHE A 173 -7.90 -6.48 -14.04
N VAL A 174 -7.24 -7.59 -13.74
CA VAL A 174 -5.79 -7.64 -13.56
C VAL A 174 -5.17 -8.42 -14.71
N ARG A 175 -4.25 -7.79 -15.44
CA ARG A 175 -3.29 -8.49 -16.31
C ARG A 175 -1.96 -8.60 -15.58
N ARG A 176 -1.69 -9.78 -15.04
CA ARG A 176 -0.44 -10.14 -14.36
C ARG A 176 0.64 -10.53 -15.36
N THR A 177 1.86 -10.05 -15.12
CA THR A 177 3.04 -10.34 -15.94
C THR A 177 4.26 -10.60 -15.05
N LEU A 178 4.99 -11.70 -15.28
CA LEU A 178 6.38 -11.83 -14.85
C LEU A 178 7.22 -10.92 -15.75
N ALA A 179 7.49 -9.73 -15.24
CA ALA A 179 8.09 -8.64 -16.00
C ALA A 179 9.51 -9.01 -16.40
N ILE A 180 10.37 -9.38 -15.45
CA ILE A 180 11.77 -9.74 -15.67
C ILE A 180 12.26 -10.70 -14.59
N SER A 181 13.23 -11.56 -14.90
CA SER A 181 13.93 -12.39 -13.93
C SER A 181 15.44 -12.44 -14.19
N THR A 182 16.20 -12.95 -13.23
CA THR A 182 17.65 -13.13 -13.39
C THR A 182 18.04 -14.50 -13.95
N THR A 183 17.09 -15.44 -14.04
CA THR A 183 17.27 -16.78 -14.61
C THR A 183 15.94 -17.33 -15.11
N ASN A 184 15.99 -18.25 -16.09
CA ASN A 184 14.87 -19.08 -16.53
C ASN A 184 15.00 -20.55 -16.07
N ASN A 185 15.85 -20.83 -15.07
CA ASN A 185 16.19 -22.16 -14.52
C ASN A 185 16.89 -23.14 -15.48
N VAL A 186 17.21 -22.69 -16.69
CA VAL A 186 18.07 -23.43 -17.64
C VAL A 186 19.39 -22.68 -17.81
N THR A 187 19.33 -21.36 -17.79
CA THR A 187 20.49 -20.48 -17.82
C THR A 187 21.06 -20.28 -16.41
N ASN A 188 22.33 -19.90 -16.36
CA ASN A 188 22.96 -19.36 -15.17
C ASN A 188 22.24 -18.08 -14.67
N ASN A 189 22.49 -17.72 -13.41
CA ASN A 189 22.01 -16.46 -12.85
C ASN A 189 22.76 -15.27 -13.48
N THR A 190 22.02 -14.30 -14.01
CA THR A 190 22.60 -13.10 -14.63
C THR A 190 23.04 -12.05 -13.61
N GLY A 191 22.50 -12.08 -12.39
CA GLY A 191 22.82 -11.08 -11.37
C GLY A 191 21.75 -10.94 -10.29
N SER A 192 21.55 -9.70 -9.84
CA SER A 192 20.48 -9.32 -8.89
C SER A 192 19.69 -8.14 -9.42
N ILE A 193 18.42 -8.05 -9.04
CA ILE A 193 17.55 -6.91 -9.35
C ILE A 193 17.03 -6.25 -8.08
N GLY A 194 16.75 -4.95 -8.18
CA GLY A 194 15.99 -4.16 -7.21
C GLY A 194 14.89 -3.40 -7.93
N PHE A 195 13.65 -3.60 -7.50
CA PHE A 195 12.50 -2.93 -8.08
C PHE A 195 12.36 -1.51 -7.53
N GLY A 196 12.04 -0.58 -8.42
CA GLY A 196 11.88 0.82 -8.08
C GLY A 196 10.43 1.27 -8.14
N THR A 197 9.93 1.49 -9.36
CA THR A 197 8.60 2.07 -9.62
C THR A 197 7.96 1.49 -10.88
N ILE A 198 6.65 1.66 -11.01
CA ILE A 198 5.86 1.35 -12.21
C ILE A 198 4.93 2.54 -12.52
N ASP A 199 4.64 2.85 -13.78
CA ASP A 199 3.58 3.82 -14.14
C ASP A 199 2.27 3.14 -14.51
N ALA A 200 1.19 3.92 -14.65
CA ALA A 200 -0.13 3.39 -14.98
C ALA A 200 -0.22 2.74 -16.37
N HIS A 201 0.75 2.96 -17.26
CA HIS A 201 0.86 2.26 -18.55
C HIS A 201 1.56 0.90 -18.42
N GLY A 202 2.09 0.57 -17.24
CA GLY A 202 2.81 -0.66 -16.96
C GLY A 202 4.29 -0.61 -17.34
N ASN A 203 4.91 0.58 -17.43
CA ASN A 203 6.35 0.71 -17.57
C ASN A 203 7.01 0.54 -16.20
N ALA A 204 7.61 -0.63 -15.96
CA ALA A 204 8.26 -0.95 -14.69
C ALA A 204 9.77 -0.75 -14.77
N TYR A 205 10.37 -0.15 -13.75
CA TYR A 205 11.79 0.20 -13.73
C TYR A 205 12.52 -0.62 -12.65
N VAL A 206 13.62 -1.25 -13.04
CA VAL A 206 14.48 -2.03 -12.14
C VAL A 206 15.94 -1.60 -12.26
N ARG A 207 16.61 -1.58 -11.11
CA ARG A 207 18.07 -1.61 -11.04
C ARG A 207 18.53 -3.04 -11.16
N ALA A 208 19.63 -3.30 -11.86
CA ALA A 208 20.27 -4.60 -11.90
C ALA A 208 21.81 -4.51 -11.90
N ASP A 209 22.47 -5.48 -11.28
CA ASP A 209 23.94 -5.55 -11.23
C ASP A 209 24.44 -7.00 -11.29
N SER A 210 25.76 -7.16 -11.23
CA SER A 210 26.42 -8.47 -11.28
C SER A 210 26.40 -9.24 -9.96
N PHE A 211 25.70 -8.77 -8.91
CA PHE A 211 25.75 -9.40 -7.60
C PHE A 211 25.13 -10.80 -7.66
N ASN A 212 25.91 -11.79 -7.21
CA ASN A 212 25.60 -13.22 -7.31
C ASN A 212 25.35 -13.74 -8.75
N GLY A 213 25.73 -12.95 -9.77
CA GLY A 213 25.76 -13.40 -11.15
C GLY A 213 26.86 -14.44 -11.35
N SER A 214 26.58 -15.46 -12.15
CA SER A 214 27.54 -16.49 -12.53
C SER A 214 27.73 -16.48 -14.04
N ALA A 215 28.95 -16.78 -14.52
CA ALA A 215 29.18 -16.90 -15.96
C ALA A 215 28.57 -18.21 -16.49
N GLY A 216 27.86 -18.15 -17.61
CA GLY A 216 27.30 -19.33 -18.27
C GLY A 216 26.81 -19.02 -19.69
N VAL A 217 25.74 -19.68 -20.12
CA VAL A 217 25.15 -19.51 -21.47
C VAL A 217 24.74 -18.06 -21.73
N VAL A 218 24.21 -17.39 -20.70
CA VAL A 218 23.91 -15.97 -20.74
C VAL A 218 25.01 -15.25 -19.96
N PRO A 219 25.70 -14.24 -20.51
CA PRO A 219 26.69 -13.49 -19.74
C PRO A 219 26.05 -12.84 -18.51
N ALA A 220 26.74 -12.90 -17.37
CA ALA A 220 26.34 -12.10 -16.21
C ALA A 220 26.37 -10.61 -16.55
N LEU A 221 25.54 -9.83 -15.87
CA LEU A 221 25.62 -8.38 -15.94
C LEU A 221 27.00 -7.90 -15.49
N ALA A 222 27.39 -6.71 -15.95
CA ALA A 222 28.54 -5.98 -15.46
C ALA A 222 28.08 -4.60 -14.98
N GLY A 223 28.77 -4.05 -13.98
CA GLY A 223 28.48 -2.71 -13.43
C GLY A 223 27.03 -2.57 -12.94
N ASN A 224 26.55 -1.32 -12.91
CA ASN A 224 25.18 -0.97 -12.55
C ASN A 224 24.36 -0.73 -13.81
N ASN A 225 23.14 -1.25 -13.81
CA ASN A 225 22.24 -1.20 -14.96
C ASN A 225 20.85 -0.74 -14.53
N ILE A 226 20.16 -0.05 -15.43
CA ILE A 226 18.75 0.29 -15.29
C ILE A 226 18.01 -0.31 -16.48
N PHE A 227 16.95 -1.07 -16.18
CA PHE A 227 16.04 -1.59 -17.18
C PHE A 227 14.64 -0.98 -17.01
N ARG A 228 13.99 -0.68 -18.13
CA ARG A 228 12.54 -0.45 -18.19
C ARG A 228 11.89 -1.64 -18.89
N ILE A 229 10.82 -2.15 -18.32
CA ILE A 229 10.03 -3.25 -18.87
C ILE A 229 8.65 -2.71 -19.22
N ARG A 230 8.26 -2.83 -20.50
CA ARG A 230 6.95 -2.40 -20.98
C ARG A 230 5.97 -3.56 -20.82
N THR A 231 5.38 -3.70 -19.64
CA THR A 231 4.65 -4.92 -19.26
C THR A 231 3.40 -5.16 -20.09
N ALA A 232 2.77 -4.11 -20.64
CA ALA A 232 1.67 -4.22 -21.58
C ALA A 232 2.07 -4.93 -22.90
N ASP A 233 3.33 -4.78 -23.31
CA ASP A 233 3.88 -5.34 -24.55
C ASP A 233 4.48 -6.74 -24.35
N ARG A 234 4.58 -7.21 -23.10
CA ARG A 234 5.16 -8.52 -22.79
C ARG A 234 4.32 -9.65 -23.38
N THR A 235 5.03 -10.60 -23.97
CA THR A 235 4.47 -11.86 -24.46
C THR A 235 4.75 -13.00 -23.47
N ASN A 236 4.41 -14.23 -23.84
CA ASN A 236 4.77 -15.43 -23.08
C ASN A 236 6.25 -15.84 -23.20
N ALA A 237 7.10 -15.03 -23.84
CA ALA A 237 8.54 -15.24 -23.85
C ALA A 237 9.17 -14.96 -22.48
N PHE A 238 10.28 -15.63 -22.17
CA PHE A 238 11.09 -15.29 -21.00
C PHE A 238 11.75 -13.93 -21.21
N ASN A 239 11.85 -13.15 -20.14
CA ASN A 239 12.57 -11.88 -20.13
C ASN A 239 13.61 -11.87 -19.02
N LEU A 240 14.88 -11.79 -19.40
CA LEU A 240 16.01 -11.84 -18.47
C LEU A 240 16.69 -10.48 -18.36
N ALA A 241 17.12 -10.14 -17.15
CA ALA A 241 18.04 -9.02 -16.90
C ALA A 241 19.43 -9.34 -17.48
N SER A 242 19.59 -9.16 -18.78
CA SER A 242 20.74 -9.64 -19.56
C SER A 242 21.39 -8.52 -20.37
N PRO A 243 22.73 -8.52 -20.52
CA PRO A 243 23.40 -7.64 -21.49
C PRO A 243 23.06 -7.99 -22.95
N ASP A 244 22.63 -9.23 -23.22
CA ASP A 244 22.24 -9.69 -24.55
C ASP A 244 20.77 -9.41 -24.85
N ALA A 245 20.53 -8.66 -25.93
CA ALA A 245 19.19 -8.26 -26.39
C ALA A 245 18.30 -9.43 -26.76
N ALA A 246 18.86 -10.58 -27.14
CA ALA A 246 18.08 -11.76 -27.52
C ALA A 246 17.27 -12.35 -26.35
N PHE A 247 17.64 -12.03 -25.11
CA PHE A 247 16.95 -12.49 -23.90
C PHE A 247 16.05 -11.42 -23.27
N ARG A 248 15.89 -10.26 -23.93
CA ARG A 248 15.11 -9.13 -23.44
C ARG A 248 13.81 -8.98 -24.23
N ASP A 249 12.72 -9.52 -23.72
CA ASP A 249 11.39 -9.30 -24.29
C ASP A 249 10.76 -8.03 -23.70
N ALA A 250 10.31 -7.12 -24.58
CA ALA A 250 9.73 -5.82 -24.24
C ALA A 250 10.53 -5.00 -23.20
N SER A 251 11.86 -5.11 -23.22
CA SER A 251 12.73 -4.47 -22.23
C SER A 251 13.82 -3.60 -22.83
N ASP A 252 13.94 -2.43 -22.22
CA ASP A 252 14.82 -1.34 -22.55
C ASP A 252 15.99 -1.31 -21.57
N HIS A 253 17.23 -1.26 -22.07
CA HIS A 253 18.45 -1.18 -21.25
C HIS A 253 18.95 0.26 -21.22
N ILE A 254 18.43 1.04 -20.26
CA ILE A 254 18.58 2.51 -20.21
C ILE A 254 20.00 2.90 -19.78
N VAL A 255 20.44 2.40 -18.63
CA VAL A 255 21.82 2.58 -18.16
C VAL A 255 22.57 1.27 -18.31
N VAL A 256 23.71 1.30 -19.00
CA VAL A 256 24.47 0.12 -19.39
C VAL A 256 25.82 0.12 -18.70
N ASN A 257 26.06 -0.87 -17.83
CA ASN A 257 27.36 -1.14 -17.20
C ASN A 257 28.02 0.11 -16.57
N SER A 258 27.23 0.92 -15.85
CA SER A 258 27.75 2.09 -15.14
C SER A 258 28.70 1.65 -14.03
N THR A 259 29.87 2.28 -13.99
CA THR A 259 30.83 2.12 -12.89
C THR A 259 30.40 2.86 -11.63
N VAL A 260 29.51 3.84 -11.77
CA VAL A 260 28.91 4.57 -10.65
C VAL A 260 27.73 3.77 -10.12
N THR A 261 27.69 3.59 -8.81
CA THR A 261 26.61 2.90 -8.11
C THR A 261 25.32 3.73 -8.16
N LEU A 262 24.26 3.10 -8.65
CA LEU A 262 22.92 3.69 -8.75
C LEU A 262 22.02 3.10 -7.67
N ILE A 263 21.06 3.90 -7.20
CA ILE A 263 19.96 3.42 -6.37
C ILE A 263 18.82 2.83 -7.23
N THR A 264 17.79 2.27 -6.60
CA THR A 264 16.59 1.81 -7.31
C THR A 264 15.82 2.98 -7.97
N PRO A 265 15.30 2.79 -9.20
CA PRO A 265 14.80 3.87 -10.03
C PRO A 265 13.39 4.37 -9.65
N SER A 266 13.19 5.68 -9.65
CA SER A 266 11.86 6.29 -9.84
C SER A 266 11.59 6.50 -11.34
N ASN A 267 10.42 7.00 -11.68
CA ASN A 267 10.01 7.24 -13.05
C ASN A 267 9.29 8.58 -13.23
N LEU A 268 9.34 9.10 -14.45
CA LEU A 268 8.34 10.04 -14.94
C LEU A 268 7.34 9.24 -15.78
N PRO A 269 6.06 9.11 -15.36
CA PRO A 269 5.07 8.32 -16.05
C PRO A 269 4.92 8.67 -17.53
N GLN A 270 4.65 7.67 -18.37
CA GLN A 270 4.35 7.88 -19.80
C GLN A 270 3.21 8.87 -20.05
N SER A 271 2.24 8.98 -19.14
CA SER A 271 1.13 9.94 -19.24
C SER A 271 1.57 11.41 -19.13
N LEU A 272 2.74 11.66 -18.54
CA LEU A 272 3.27 12.99 -18.23
C LEU A 272 4.58 13.29 -18.99
N ALA A 273 5.31 12.27 -19.38
CA ALA A 273 6.55 12.39 -20.12
C ALA A 273 6.30 12.78 -21.59
N SER A 274 7.24 13.53 -22.17
CA SER A 274 7.28 13.76 -23.62
C SER A 274 7.79 12.52 -24.38
N ALA A 275 8.44 11.59 -23.68
CA ALA A 275 8.91 10.32 -24.22
C ALA A 275 7.76 9.29 -24.27
N PRO A 276 7.67 8.48 -25.33
CA PRO A 276 6.53 7.59 -25.56
C PRO A 276 6.42 6.44 -24.55
N ASN A 277 7.45 6.15 -23.76
CA ASN A 277 7.49 5.04 -22.80
C ASN A 277 7.88 5.51 -21.39
N GLY A 278 7.59 6.78 -21.05
CA GLY A 278 8.03 7.39 -19.78
C GLY A 278 9.54 7.63 -19.72
N LEU A 279 10.03 8.18 -18.61
CA LEU A 279 11.46 8.42 -18.38
C LEU A 279 11.93 7.76 -17.09
N TYR A 280 13.20 7.37 -17.06
CA TYR A 280 13.88 6.98 -15.83
C TYR A 280 14.28 8.23 -15.04
N TRP A 281 14.05 8.18 -13.73
CA TRP A 281 14.63 9.11 -12.78
C TRP A 281 15.30 8.35 -11.63
N GLY A 282 16.49 8.73 -11.23
CA GLY A 282 17.22 8.06 -10.15
C GLY A 282 18.29 8.95 -9.56
N ALA A 283 19.09 8.35 -8.70
CA ALA A 283 20.21 9.00 -8.06
C ALA A 283 21.39 8.04 -7.97
N ASN A 284 22.57 8.59 -7.75
CA ASN A 284 23.80 7.81 -7.61
C ASN A 284 24.49 8.11 -6.26
N PHE A 285 25.51 7.31 -5.95
CA PHE A 285 26.28 7.44 -4.72
C PHE A 285 27.36 8.54 -4.78
N ASP A 286 27.47 9.24 -5.91
CA ASP A 286 28.27 10.47 -6.05
C ASP A 286 27.43 11.72 -5.70
N GLY A 287 26.18 11.52 -5.27
CA GLY A 287 25.25 12.57 -4.89
C GLY A 287 24.62 13.26 -6.11
N GLU A 288 24.52 12.61 -7.26
CA GLU A 288 23.94 13.20 -8.46
C GLU A 288 22.57 12.58 -8.76
N GLY A 289 21.67 13.37 -9.30
CA GLY A 289 20.44 12.92 -9.95
C GLY A 289 20.76 12.45 -11.36
N VAL A 290 20.14 11.35 -11.77
CA VAL A 290 20.41 10.66 -13.03
C VAL A 290 19.08 10.41 -13.74
N TYR A 291 18.92 10.89 -14.98
CA TYR A 291 17.64 10.75 -15.69
C TYR A 291 17.75 10.72 -17.21
N GLY A 292 16.75 10.11 -17.85
CA GLY A 292 16.64 10.07 -19.31
C GLY A 292 15.95 8.82 -19.84
N ASP A 293 16.16 8.58 -21.13
CA ASP A 293 15.59 7.46 -21.89
C ASP A 293 16.67 6.68 -22.66
N VAL A 294 16.30 5.51 -23.20
CA VAL A 294 17.15 4.69 -24.08
C VAL A 294 17.64 5.50 -25.27
N GLY A 295 18.95 5.46 -25.53
CA GLY A 295 19.55 6.11 -26.70
C GLY A 295 19.65 7.64 -26.61
N SER A 296 19.14 8.24 -25.53
CA SER A 296 19.39 9.64 -25.17
C SER A 296 20.63 9.77 -24.27
N VAL A 297 21.21 10.97 -24.19
CA VAL A 297 22.23 11.25 -23.18
C VAL A 297 21.53 11.26 -21.83
N VAL A 298 21.86 10.29 -20.96
CA VAL A 298 21.43 10.31 -19.56
C VAL A 298 22.03 11.55 -18.90
N ASN A 299 21.18 12.43 -18.41
CA ASN A 299 21.58 13.65 -17.74
C ASN A 299 22.00 13.32 -16.32
N VAL A 300 23.08 13.95 -15.86
CA VAL A 300 23.66 13.76 -14.53
C VAL A 300 23.99 15.13 -13.93
N GLY A 301 23.61 15.36 -12.68
CA GLY A 301 23.96 16.58 -11.97
C GLY A 301 23.35 16.69 -10.57
N SER A 302 23.68 17.75 -9.85
CA SER A 302 23.26 17.97 -8.44
C SER A 302 22.10 18.96 -8.27
N ALA A 303 21.48 19.40 -9.38
CA ALA A 303 20.51 20.49 -9.36
C ALA A 303 19.28 20.22 -8.48
N HIS A 304 18.93 18.95 -8.26
CA HIS A 304 17.75 18.49 -7.51
C HIS A 304 17.87 18.65 -5.99
N ARG A 305 19.03 19.06 -5.47
CA ARG A 305 19.31 19.18 -4.02
C ARG A 305 19.98 20.52 -3.65
N PRO A 306 19.28 21.65 -3.74
CA PRO A 306 19.86 22.97 -3.51
C PRO A 306 20.33 23.11 -2.06
N GLY A 307 21.55 23.62 -1.85
CA GLY A 307 22.06 23.86 -0.49
C GLY A 307 22.44 22.61 0.31
N ALA A 308 22.25 21.40 -0.23
CA ALA A 308 22.68 20.14 0.38
C ALA A 308 24.01 19.65 -0.21
N GLY A 309 24.89 19.10 0.64
CA GLY A 309 26.19 18.59 0.24
C GLY A 309 26.12 17.25 -0.49
N ASP A 310 25.11 16.44 -0.18
CA ASP A 310 24.92 15.06 -0.66
C ASP A 310 23.45 14.63 -0.48
N GLN A 311 23.08 13.43 -0.92
CA GLN A 311 21.72 12.85 -0.79
C GLN A 311 21.75 11.43 -0.24
N ARG A 312 20.65 10.99 0.39
CA ARG A 312 20.48 9.63 0.90
C ARG A 312 19.08 9.11 0.58
N GLY A 313 18.92 7.79 0.70
CA GLY A 313 17.63 7.15 0.50
C GLY A 313 17.19 7.07 -0.95
N LEU A 314 15.90 6.77 -1.10
CA LEU A 314 15.23 6.47 -2.36
C LEU A 314 14.22 7.56 -2.68
N ILE A 315 14.05 7.81 -3.97
CA ILE A 315 13.25 8.92 -4.49
C ILE A 315 11.76 8.63 -4.29
N GLY A 316 11.09 9.54 -3.58
CA GLY A 316 9.63 9.65 -3.54
C GLY A 316 9.14 10.49 -4.71
N SER A 317 7.92 10.23 -5.16
CA SER A 317 7.39 10.86 -6.37
C SER A 317 5.89 11.12 -6.25
N SER A 318 5.42 12.23 -6.81
CA SER A 318 4.01 12.60 -6.82
C SER A 318 3.68 13.41 -8.06
N THR A 319 2.48 13.23 -8.61
CA THR A 319 1.98 14.01 -9.76
C THR A 319 1.56 15.43 -9.37
N LEU A 320 1.66 15.78 -8.08
CA LEU A 320 1.49 17.13 -7.59
C LEU A 320 2.61 18.05 -8.10
N THR A 321 2.25 19.29 -8.42
CA THR A 321 3.18 20.38 -8.72
C THR A 321 2.90 21.57 -7.79
N PHE A 322 3.95 22.32 -7.48
CA PHE A 322 3.87 23.46 -6.57
C PHE A 322 4.33 24.74 -7.30
N PRO A 323 3.54 25.82 -7.31
CA PRO A 323 3.87 27.03 -8.07
C PRO A 323 5.25 27.62 -7.78
N GLY A 324 5.69 27.61 -6.52
CA GLY A 324 6.99 28.09 -6.08
C GLY A 324 8.18 27.22 -6.51
N LEU A 325 7.92 26.01 -7.01
CA LEU A 325 8.89 25.10 -7.62
C LEU A 325 8.76 25.03 -9.14
N ASP A 326 7.81 25.77 -9.74
CA ASP A 326 7.54 25.75 -11.17
C ASP A 326 7.55 27.17 -11.77
N PRO A 327 8.72 27.85 -11.75
CA PRO A 327 8.82 29.23 -12.24
C PRO A 327 8.53 29.37 -13.75
N MET A 328 8.56 28.26 -14.50
CA MET A 328 8.32 28.23 -15.95
C MET A 328 6.92 27.71 -16.31
N ASN A 329 6.09 27.32 -15.33
CA ASN A 329 4.79 26.69 -15.54
C ASN A 329 4.87 25.47 -16.50
N SER A 330 5.91 24.66 -16.32
CA SER A 330 6.22 23.49 -17.14
C SER A 330 6.36 22.20 -16.33
N ALA A 331 6.26 22.27 -15.00
CA ALA A 331 6.35 21.10 -14.15
C ALA A 331 5.15 20.17 -14.38
N VAL A 332 5.43 18.86 -14.39
CA VAL A 332 4.40 17.82 -14.49
C VAL A 332 4.45 16.83 -13.31
N MET A 333 5.53 16.85 -12.53
CA MET A 333 5.74 15.95 -11.40
C MET A 333 6.66 16.59 -10.36
N THR A 334 6.52 16.20 -9.09
CA THR A 334 7.44 16.56 -8.01
C THR A 334 8.05 15.31 -7.40
N TYR A 335 9.34 15.37 -7.11
CA TYR A 335 10.10 14.31 -6.48
C TYR A 335 10.71 14.80 -5.17
N GLY A 336 11.09 13.84 -4.32
CA GLY A 336 11.66 14.11 -3.00
C GLY A 336 12.69 13.08 -2.60
N ILE A 337 13.73 13.52 -1.88
CA ILE A 337 14.82 12.67 -1.40
C ILE A 337 15.35 13.19 -0.05
N ILE A 338 15.84 12.28 0.79
CA ILE A 338 16.58 12.66 2.00
C ILE A 338 17.89 13.31 1.56
N SER A 339 18.26 14.39 2.22
CA SER A 339 19.46 15.16 1.91
C SER A 339 20.40 15.22 3.09
N ARG A 340 21.68 15.49 2.79
CA ARG A 340 22.69 15.79 3.79
C ARG A 340 23.00 17.26 3.76
N ASP A 341 23.02 17.89 4.92
CA ASP A 341 23.53 19.25 5.08
C ASP A 341 25.02 19.34 4.70
N SER A 342 25.59 20.53 4.81
CA SER A 342 27.01 20.76 4.55
C SER A 342 27.95 20.15 5.59
N GLU A 343 27.44 19.79 6.78
CA GLU A 343 28.22 19.23 7.88
C GLU A 343 28.20 17.69 7.87
N GLY A 344 27.33 17.09 7.04
CA GLY A 344 27.17 15.67 6.84
C GLY A 344 26.02 15.02 7.63
N GLY A 345 25.20 15.79 8.35
CA GLY A 345 23.97 15.32 8.98
C GLY A 345 22.90 14.98 7.95
N THR A 346 22.13 13.91 8.17
CA THR A 346 20.95 13.58 7.35
C THR A 346 19.69 14.15 7.99
N ASP A 347 19.52 15.46 7.88
CA ASP A 347 18.59 16.27 8.68
C ASP A 347 17.66 17.14 7.83
N SER A 348 17.64 16.88 6.52
CA SER A 348 16.88 17.68 5.57
C SER A 348 16.24 16.83 4.48
N LEU A 349 15.17 17.37 3.91
CA LEU A 349 14.50 16.80 2.74
C LEU A 349 14.67 17.77 1.57
N SER A 350 15.15 17.28 0.42
CA SER A 350 15.13 18.05 -0.82
C SER A 350 13.96 17.60 -1.67
N ILE A 351 13.27 18.57 -2.28
CA ILE A 351 12.28 18.31 -3.33
C ILE A 351 12.60 19.11 -4.57
N TRP A 352 12.16 18.59 -5.71
CA TRP A 352 12.26 19.27 -6.98
C TRP A 352 11.07 18.94 -7.87
N SER A 353 10.69 19.91 -8.69
CA SER A 353 9.75 19.70 -9.77
C SER A 353 10.50 19.37 -11.06
N ALA A 354 9.90 18.52 -11.89
CA ALA A 354 10.43 18.11 -13.19
C ALA A 354 9.42 18.44 -14.30
N ASP A 355 9.94 18.86 -15.46
CA ASP A 355 9.13 19.00 -16.67
C ASP A 355 8.91 17.66 -17.40
N SER A 356 8.20 17.69 -18.52
CA SER A 356 7.89 16.48 -19.31
C SER A 356 9.13 15.78 -19.88
N THR A 357 10.30 16.45 -19.93
CA THR A 357 11.58 15.87 -20.34
C THR A 357 12.39 15.32 -19.16
N GLY A 358 11.85 15.43 -17.95
CA GLY A 358 12.50 15.13 -16.68
C GLY A 358 13.31 16.30 -16.13
N ALA A 359 13.64 17.33 -16.92
CA ALA A 359 14.56 18.37 -16.47
C ALA A 359 14.04 19.07 -15.20
N VAL A 360 14.97 19.33 -14.26
CA VAL A 360 14.66 20.02 -13.00
C VAL A 360 14.24 21.46 -13.29
N THR A 361 13.03 21.84 -12.85
CA THR A 361 12.43 23.16 -13.09
C THR A 361 12.55 24.11 -11.91
N GLY A 362 12.51 23.56 -10.69
CA GLY A 362 12.69 24.30 -9.45
C GLY A 362 12.85 23.36 -8.27
N THR A 363 13.47 23.85 -7.20
CA THR A 363 13.93 23.03 -6.06
C THR A 363 13.80 23.75 -4.72
N ALA A 364 13.66 22.97 -3.65
CA ALA A 364 13.68 23.47 -2.28
C ALA A 364 14.25 22.40 -1.33
N THR A 365 14.84 22.86 -0.22
CA THR A 365 15.39 21.99 0.83
C THR A 365 14.83 22.44 2.18
N PHE A 366 14.32 21.48 2.94
CA PHE A 366 13.65 21.69 4.22
C PHE A 366 14.48 21.06 5.32
N PHE A 367 15.13 21.90 6.12
CA PHE A 367 15.94 21.46 7.26
C PHE A 367 15.05 21.26 8.49
N LEU A 368 15.36 20.25 9.30
CA LEU A 368 14.78 20.07 10.61
C LEU A 368 15.03 21.31 11.51
N PRO A 369 14.17 21.57 12.50
CA PRO A 369 14.38 22.66 13.44
C PRO A 369 15.77 22.58 14.10
N GLY A 370 16.43 23.73 14.28
CA GLY A 370 17.76 23.82 14.90
C GLY A 370 18.96 23.57 13.98
N GLN A 371 18.76 23.04 12.76
CA GLN A 371 19.84 22.69 11.82
C GLN A 371 19.99 23.70 10.65
N GLY A 372 20.09 25.00 10.97
CA GLY A 372 20.38 26.05 9.99
C GLY A 372 19.17 26.68 9.26
N ALA A 373 17.94 26.35 9.64
CA ALA A 373 16.72 26.95 9.08
C ALA A 373 16.37 28.33 9.68
N PRO A 374 15.79 29.27 8.90
CA PRO A 374 15.14 30.47 9.42
C PRO A 374 13.74 30.11 9.96
N GLN A 375 13.65 29.39 11.08
CA GLN A 375 12.35 29.02 11.67
C GLN A 375 12.05 29.66 13.02
N THR A 376 10.75 29.88 13.26
CA THR A 376 10.18 30.51 14.46
C THR A 376 9.88 29.51 15.59
N THR A 377 9.88 28.21 15.32
CA THR A 377 9.58 27.15 16.30
C THR A 377 10.81 26.29 16.57
N PRO A 378 11.40 26.36 17.78
CA PRO A 378 12.62 25.61 18.10
C PRO A 378 12.38 24.14 18.46
N PHE A 379 11.16 23.60 18.40
CA PHE A 379 10.86 22.24 18.84
C PHE A 379 9.91 21.53 17.88
N LEU A 380 10.11 20.23 17.70
CA LEU A 380 9.12 19.35 17.09
C LEU A 380 8.08 18.98 18.15
N GLN A 381 6.80 19.22 17.85
CA GLN A 381 5.70 18.92 18.75
C GLN A 381 4.56 18.23 18.00
N HIS A 382 3.84 17.35 18.70
CA HIS A 382 2.60 16.76 18.20
C HIS A 382 1.40 17.69 18.50
N PRO A 383 0.74 18.30 17.49
CA PRO A 383 -0.28 19.33 17.75
C PRO A 383 -1.50 18.84 18.52
N CYS A 384 -1.89 17.56 18.33
CA CYS A 384 -3.04 16.96 19.02
C CYS A 384 -2.74 16.37 20.39
N TYR A 385 -1.47 16.17 20.70
CA TYR A 385 -1.03 15.52 21.92
C TYR A 385 0.20 16.27 22.45
N PRO A 386 0.04 17.53 22.86
CA PRO A 386 1.16 18.36 23.29
C PRO A 386 1.88 17.82 24.53
N GLN A 387 1.26 16.88 25.26
CA GLN A 387 1.87 16.15 26.37
C GLN A 387 2.88 15.09 25.93
N LEU A 388 2.80 14.63 24.69
CA LEU A 388 3.83 13.76 24.12
C LEU A 388 5.14 14.53 24.03
N SER A 389 6.25 13.83 24.32
CA SER A 389 7.58 14.44 24.46
C SER A 389 7.85 15.45 23.35
N THR A 390 8.12 16.71 23.73
CA THR A 390 8.73 17.67 22.81
C THR A 390 10.14 17.19 22.50
N TYR A 391 10.44 16.94 21.24
CA TYR A 391 11.78 16.54 20.85
C TYR A 391 12.68 17.78 20.86
N PRO A 392 13.70 17.83 21.74
CA PRO A 392 14.68 18.90 21.68
C PRO A 392 15.43 18.84 20.36
N THR A 393 15.77 20.01 19.83
CA THR A 393 16.78 20.16 18.78
C THR A 393 18.18 19.97 19.39
N ALA A 394 19.19 19.70 18.56
CA ALA A 394 20.58 19.57 18.99
C ALA A 394 20.97 20.60 20.06
N ASN A 395 21.59 20.14 21.16
CA ASN A 395 22.08 20.92 22.33
C ASN A 395 21.10 21.27 23.48
N ASP A 396 19.98 20.56 23.68
CA ASP A 396 19.24 20.67 24.95
C ASP A 396 19.95 19.88 26.08
N PRO A 397 20.52 20.55 27.10
CA PRO A 397 21.24 19.89 28.18
C PRO A 397 20.32 19.12 29.14
N VAL A 398 18.99 19.30 29.05
CA VAL A 398 18.01 18.69 29.96
C VAL A 398 17.48 17.35 29.43
N ASN A 399 17.55 17.13 28.12
CA ASN A 399 16.99 15.92 27.51
C ASN A 399 17.93 15.38 26.40
N PRO A 400 18.85 14.46 26.73
CA PRO A 400 19.87 13.95 25.82
C PRO A 400 19.29 12.90 24.86
N ILE A 401 18.33 13.32 24.02
CA ILE A 401 18.02 12.57 22.80
C ILE A 401 19.24 12.71 21.88
N GLY A 402 19.56 11.66 21.12
CA GLY A 402 20.64 11.71 20.13
C GLY A 402 20.37 12.77 19.05
N ASP A 403 21.31 12.96 18.13
CA ASP A 403 21.07 13.84 16.98
C ASP A 403 20.03 13.18 16.05
N PRO A 404 18.80 13.72 15.94
CA PRO A 404 17.77 13.08 15.17
C PRO A 404 18.10 13.14 13.68
N ALA A 405 17.87 12.04 12.97
CA ALA A 405 18.32 11.87 11.59
C ALA A 405 17.34 11.07 10.74
N PHE A 406 17.25 11.39 9.46
CA PHE A 406 16.54 10.59 8.46
C PHE A 406 17.41 9.40 8.02
N ALA A 407 17.42 8.33 8.83
CA ALA A 407 18.33 7.18 8.66
C ALA A 407 17.72 5.95 7.95
N GLY A 408 16.47 6.01 7.48
CA GLY A 408 15.73 4.87 6.90
C GLY A 408 16.30 4.27 5.60
N TYR A 409 17.43 4.78 5.12
CA TYR A 409 18.08 4.36 3.87
C TYR A 409 19.16 3.27 4.05
N ARG A 410 19.48 2.91 5.30
CA ARG A 410 20.54 1.95 5.63
C ARG A 410 20.21 0.53 5.12
N GLY A 411 21.21 -0.33 5.06
CA GLY A 411 21.06 -1.74 4.67
C GLY A 411 20.85 -1.95 3.17
N ALA A 412 20.02 -2.93 2.82
CA ALA A 412 19.84 -3.37 1.43
C ALA A 412 18.87 -2.48 0.61
N ILE A 413 18.22 -1.50 1.25
CA ILE A 413 17.17 -0.65 0.67
C ILE A 413 17.62 -0.02 -0.65
N ALA A 414 18.78 0.64 -0.66
CA ALA A 414 19.32 1.31 -1.86
C ALA A 414 19.46 0.40 -3.10
N PHE A 415 19.59 -0.92 -2.89
CA PHE A 415 19.85 -1.90 -3.94
C PHE A 415 18.67 -2.82 -4.26
N ARG A 416 17.80 -3.07 -3.27
CA ARG A 416 16.68 -4.02 -3.34
C ARG A 416 15.31 -3.33 -3.42
N GLY A 417 15.27 -2.01 -3.22
CA GLY A 417 14.08 -1.18 -3.37
C GLY A 417 13.43 -0.83 -2.04
N GLY A 418 12.19 -0.34 -2.15
CA GLY A 418 11.48 0.40 -1.12
C GLY A 418 11.49 1.88 -1.46
N ASN A 419 10.97 2.25 -2.63
CA ASN A 419 11.12 3.61 -3.13
C ASN A 419 10.19 4.58 -2.42
N GLY A 420 10.77 5.70 -2.00
CA GLY A 420 10.04 6.84 -1.50
C GLY A 420 10.10 7.01 0.01
N HIS A 421 11.27 7.37 0.51
CA HIS A 421 11.47 7.78 1.91
C HIS A 421 10.81 9.11 2.25
N VAL A 422 10.57 9.95 1.23
CA VAL A 422 9.92 11.24 1.36
C VAL A 422 8.56 11.17 0.68
N ALA A 423 7.49 11.20 1.48
CA ALA A 423 6.13 11.35 0.97
C ALA A 423 5.88 12.80 0.58
N ILE A 424 5.15 13.01 -0.51
CA ILE A 424 4.80 14.34 -1.04
C ILE A 424 3.29 14.40 -1.20
N GLY A 425 2.67 15.36 -0.52
CA GLY A 425 1.22 15.54 -0.50
C GLY A 425 0.82 17.01 -0.54
N ARG A 426 -0.49 17.23 -0.45
CA ARG A 426 -1.08 18.56 -0.28
C ARG A 426 -2.19 18.44 0.75
N ASP A 427 -2.25 19.40 1.65
CA ASP A 427 -3.43 19.60 2.47
C ASP A 427 -4.48 20.30 1.60
N ASN A 428 -5.50 19.56 1.17
CA ASN A 428 -6.52 20.13 0.29
C ASN A 428 -7.47 21.10 0.98
N GLU A 429 -7.46 21.19 2.32
CA GLU A 429 -8.28 22.17 3.05
C GLU A 429 -7.62 23.55 3.04
N THR A 430 -6.31 23.60 3.28
CA THR A 430 -5.53 24.86 3.36
C THR A 430 -4.82 25.21 2.06
N GLY A 431 -4.57 24.21 1.21
CA GLY A 431 -3.73 24.30 0.02
C GLY A 431 -2.24 24.12 0.30
N GLU A 432 -1.81 23.98 1.56
CA GLU A 432 -0.39 23.83 1.95
C GLU A 432 0.25 22.60 1.30
N GLY A 433 1.51 22.71 0.89
CA GLY A 433 2.31 21.56 0.49
C GLY A 433 2.74 20.76 1.72
N LEU A 434 2.74 19.42 1.60
CA LEU A 434 3.10 18.51 2.68
C LEU A 434 4.27 17.62 2.26
N LEU A 435 5.26 17.48 3.14
CA LEU A 435 6.30 16.46 3.05
C LEU A 435 6.32 15.63 4.32
N ALA A 436 6.54 14.33 4.23
CA ALA A 436 6.69 13.49 5.41
C ALA A 436 7.81 12.47 5.25
N ALA A 437 8.50 12.18 6.36
CA ALA A 437 9.54 11.17 6.43
C ALA A 437 9.67 10.61 7.84
N THR A 438 10.23 9.40 7.96
CA THR A 438 10.53 8.78 9.26
C THR A 438 11.85 9.33 9.81
N LEU A 439 11.76 9.94 10.98
CA LEU A 439 12.86 10.46 11.77
C LEU A 439 13.30 9.42 12.80
N TYR A 440 14.59 9.12 12.82
CA TYR A 440 15.24 8.24 13.79
C TYR A 440 15.78 9.13 14.91
N LEU A 441 15.44 8.82 16.15
CA LEU A 441 15.67 9.73 17.27
C LEU A 441 17.08 9.61 17.86
N PHE A 442 17.76 8.47 17.66
CA PHE A 442 19.13 8.27 18.16
C PHE A 442 20.18 8.06 17.05
N ASP A 443 19.76 8.06 15.78
CA ASP A 443 20.61 7.79 14.60
C ASP A 443 21.39 6.45 14.69
N LEU A 444 20.82 5.48 15.40
CA LEU A 444 21.42 4.14 15.59
C LEU A 444 21.01 3.19 14.45
N ASP A 445 21.89 2.23 14.14
CA ASP A 445 21.59 1.17 13.15
C ASP A 445 20.38 0.31 13.55
N LEU A 446 20.15 0.18 14.86
CA LEU A 446 19.04 -0.54 15.48
C LEU A 446 18.18 0.43 16.29
N ASP A 447 17.80 1.55 15.69
CA ASP A 447 16.86 2.45 16.35
C ASP A 447 15.48 1.78 16.37
N PHE A 448 14.87 1.73 17.54
CA PHE A 448 13.50 1.24 17.76
C PHE A 448 12.55 2.39 18.11
N THR A 449 13.07 3.61 18.15
CA THR A 449 12.35 4.83 18.50
C THR A 449 12.35 5.76 17.30
N GLN A 450 11.18 5.92 16.69
CA GLN A 450 11.02 6.76 15.51
C GLN A 450 9.84 7.71 15.69
N ALA A 451 9.88 8.79 14.94
CA ALA A 451 8.71 9.61 14.66
C ALA A 451 8.48 9.70 13.15
N ILE A 452 7.24 9.91 12.74
CA ILE A 452 6.91 10.45 11.43
C ILE A 452 6.70 11.93 11.60
N VAL A 453 7.52 12.72 10.93
CA VAL A 453 7.45 14.19 10.93
C VAL A 453 6.90 14.69 9.61
N VAL A 454 6.12 15.77 9.68
CA VAL A 454 5.49 16.42 8.53
C VAL A 454 5.99 17.85 8.43
N CYS A 455 6.54 18.20 7.27
CA CYS A 455 6.83 19.58 6.89
C CYS A 455 5.63 20.13 6.13
N ARG A 456 5.09 21.27 6.58
CA ARG A 456 4.05 22.04 5.89
C ARG A 456 4.68 23.29 5.32
N PHE A 457 4.43 23.59 4.04
CA PHE A 457 5.02 24.76 3.38
C PHE A 457 4.02 25.51 2.49
N ASP A 458 4.23 26.82 2.31
CA ASP A 458 3.47 27.60 1.33
C ASP A 458 3.88 27.15 -0.10
N PRO A 459 2.96 26.62 -0.91
CA PRO A 459 3.25 26.21 -2.28
C PRO A 459 3.84 27.31 -3.17
N ASN A 460 3.57 28.59 -2.87
CA ASN A 460 4.07 29.73 -3.64
C ASN A 460 5.43 30.22 -3.13
N ASN A 461 5.75 29.94 -1.86
CA ASN A 461 7.01 30.28 -1.24
C ASN A 461 7.50 29.11 -0.36
N PRO A 462 8.15 28.08 -0.94
CA PRO A 462 8.59 26.91 -0.20
C PRO A 462 9.59 27.18 0.93
N SER A 463 10.14 28.40 1.03
CA SER A 463 10.97 28.81 2.16
C SER A 463 10.18 29.12 3.43
N ASP A 464 8.87 29.34 3.33
CA ASP A 464 7.97 29.47 4.47
C ASP A 464 7.39 28.09 4.80
N TYR A 465 7.95 27.47 5.82
CA TYR A 465 7.58 26.12 6.23
C TYR A 465 7.62 25.94 7.74
N THR A 466 6.91 24.93 8.23
CA THR A 466 6.85 24.52 9.63
C THR A 466 6.89 22.99 9.73
N TRP A 467 7.31 22.46 10.89
CA TRP A 467 7.36 21.03 11.15
C TRP A 467 6.43 20.63 12.29
N GLU A 468 5.83 19.45 12.16
CA GLU A 468 5.01 18.82 13.21
C GLU A 468 5.22 17.31 13.25
N VAL A 469 4.89 16.70 14.38
CA VAL A 469 4.91 15.22 14.54
C VAL A 469 3.52 14.68 14.22
N ALA A 470 3.45 13.65 13.37
CA ALA A 470 2.21 12.97 13.00
C ALA A 470 2.01 11.62 13.71
N ALA A 471 3.09 10.92 13.96
CA ALA A 471 3.10 9.66 14.72
C ALA A 471 4.46 9.48 15.39
N GLN A 472 4.50 8.78 16.51
CA GLN A 472 5.76 8.51 17.21
C GLN A 472 5.68 7.25 18.07
N VAL A 473 6.84 6.63 18.22
CA VAL A 473 7.14 5.64 19.25
C VAL A 473 7.75 6.41 20.42
N ASP A 474 7.27 6.18 21.64
CA ASP A 474 7.84 6.83 22.83
C ASP A 474 9.31 6.42 23.01
N PRO A 475 10.28 7.36 22.93
CA PRO A 475 11.69 7.01 23.03
C PRO A 475 12.16 6.68 24.46
N PHE A 476 11.39 7.05 25.47
CA PHE A 476 11.85 6.95 26.86
C PHE A 476 11.24 5.79 27.62
N GLY A 477 10.11 5.27 27.12
CA GLY A 477 9.38 4.14 27.71
C GLY A 477 9.54 4.13 29.22
N LEU A 478 9.30 5.28 29.89
CA LEU A 478 9.55 5.44 31.32
C LEU A 478 8.70 4.38 32.00
N ALA A 479 9.35 3.27 32.38
CA ALA A 479 8.72 1.96 32.42
C ALA A 479 7.39 1.99 33.17
N GLY A 480 6.29 1.89 32.40
CA GLY A 480 4.92 1.77 32.93
C GLY A 480 4.00 2.98 32.78
N ASP A 481 4.45 4.14 32.26
CA ASP A 481 3.52 5.26 31.98
C ASP A 481 3.05 5.24 30.51
N GLN A 482 1.93 4.56 30.26
CA GLN A 482 1.31 4.53 28.93
C GLN A 482 0.70 5.88 28.50
N SER A 483 0.66 6.90 29.37
CA SER A 483 0.09 8.21 29.04
C SER A 483 0.93 9.02 28.03
N THR A 484 2.15 8.58 27.75
CA THR A 484 3.09 9.20 26.79
C THR A 484 3.16 8.50 25.44
N TRP A 485 2.27 7.54 25.18
CA TRP A 485 2.29 6.74 23.95
C TRP A 485 1.28 7.32 22.96
N GLN A 486 1.59 7.27 21.66
CA GLN A 486 0.69 7.80 20.63
C GLN A 486 -0.56 6.90 20.55
N PRO A 487 -1.76 7.41 20.86
CA PRO A 487 -2.97 6.59 20.89
C PRO A 487 -3.50 6.31 19.47
N ILE A 488 -4.04 5.11 19.32
CA ILE A 488 -4.82 4.66 18.16
C ILE A 488 -6.30 4.72 18.56
N HIS A 489 -7.14 5.26 17.68
CA HIS A 489 -8.55 5.51 17.98
C HIS A 489 -9.46 4.61 17.16
N GLY A 490 -10.64 4.33 17.71
CA GLY A 490 -11.71 3.61 17.04
C GLY A 490 -13.01 3.73 17.82
N ASP A 491 -14.12 3.43 17.14
CA ASP A 491 -15.49 3.42 17.67
C ASP A 491 -15.77 2.13 18.47
N PHE A 492 -14.93 1.87 19.49
CA PHE A 492 -14.92 0.62 20.27
C PHE A 492 -15.36 0.85 21.73
N GLY A 493 -15.99 1.98 22.03
CA GLY A 493 -16.52 2.30 23.34
C GLY A 493 -15.46 2.50 24.42
N ASN A 494 -15.93 2.52 25.67
CA ASN A 494 -15.15 3.05 26.80
C ASN A 494 -13.97 2.19 27.28
N ASP A 495 -13.85 0.95 26.82
CA ASP A 495 -12.73 0.07 27.11
C ASP A 495 -11.76 -0.07 25.92
N GLY A 496 -12.11 0.50 24.77
CA GLY A 496 -11.30 0.49 23.55
C GLY A 496 -11.18 -0.91 22.92
N ALA A 497 -12.01 -1.87 23.31
CA ALA A 497 -11.99 -3.23 22.78
C ALA A 497 -13.28 -3.52 22.02
N ALA A 498 -13.14 -3.84 20.73
CA ALA A 498 -14.28 -4.24 19.92
C ALA A 498 -14.96 -5.51 20.47
N PHE A 499 -16.28 -5.56 20.32
CA PHE A 499 -17.21 -6.62 20.69
C PHE A 499 -17.34 -6.89 22.20
N SER A 500 -16.95 -5.94 23.05
CA SER A 500 -17.09 -6.04 24.51
C SER A 500 -18.52 -5.73 25.00
N GLY A 501 -19.32 -5.03 24.19
CA GLY A 501 -20.62 -4.50 24.55
C GLY A 501 -20.54 -3.19 25.36
N ALA A 502 -19.41 -2.49 25.31
CA ALA A 502 -19.19 -1.24 26.02
C ALA A 502 -20.08 -0.11 25.46
N PRO A 503 -20.53 0.85 26.29
CA PRO A 503 -21.20 2.05 25.80
C PRO A 503 -20.33 2.84 24.81
N GLY A 504 -20.93 3.28 23.71
CA GLY A 504 -20.26 3.99 22.60
C GLY A 504 -19.86 3.08 21.46
N GLU A 505 -19.73 1.77 21.69
CA GLU A 505 -19.23 0.84 20.69
C GLU A 505 -20.13 0.72 19.44
N PHE A 506 -19.55 0.96 18.26
CA PHE A 506 -20.20 0.89 16.94
C PHE A 506 -21.46 1.75 16.83
N ASP A 507 -21.49 2.90 17.50
CA ASP A 507 -22.63 3.82 17.43
C ASP A 507 -22.55 4.82 16.26
N GLY A 508 -21.46 4.74 15.48
CA GLY A 508 -21.19 5.58 14.32
C GLY A 508 -20.54 6.92 14.68
N VAL A 509 -20.15 7.13 15.94
CA VAL A 509 -19.60 8.38 16.45
C VAL A 509 -18.30 8.12 17.21
N LEU A 510 -17.19 8.60 16.69
CA LEU A 510 -15.93 8.61 17.43
C LEU A 510 -15.94 9.72 18.49
N ASP A 511 -16.21 9.41 19.76
CA ASP A 511 -16.28 10.37 20.87
C ASP A 511 -15.02 10.33 21.76
N LEU A 512 -14.14 11.31 21.56
CA LEU A 512 -12.85 11.40 22.25
C LEU A 512 -12.91 12.24 23.53
N ASN A 513 -14.10 12.51 24.06
CA ASN A 513 -14.28 13.21 25.33
C ASN A 513 -14.41 12.21 26.51
N PRO A 514 -13.40 12.08 27.40
CA PRO A 514 -13.45 11.13 28.51
C PRO A 514 -14.58 11.34 29.52
N ALA A 515 -15.26 12.50 29.48
CA ALA A 515 -16.42 12.78 30.31
C ALA A 515 -17.75 12.29 29.68
N SER A 516 -17.74 11.82 28.44
CA SER A 516 -18.92 11.33 27.73
C SER A 516 -19.33 9.93 28.18
N PRO A 517 -20.63 9.61 28.28
CA PRO A 517 -21.09 8.25 28.55
C PRO A 517 -20.87 7.29 27.37
N THR A 518 -20.63 7.80 26.16
CA THR A 518 -20.31 7.05 24.94
C THR A 518 -18.86 7.31 24.53
N TYR A 519 -17.98 7.62 25.50
CA TYR A 519 -16.56 7.85 25.24
C TYR A 519 -15.91 6.62 24.59
N ASP A 520 -15.16 6.86 23.52
CA ASP A 520 -14.27 5.89 22.91
C ASP A 520 -12.87 6.02 23.50
N ALA A 521 -12.50 5.02 24.31
CA ALA A 521 -11.12 4.92 24.77
C ALA A 521 -10.18 4.56 23.59
N PRO A 522 -8.89 4.94 23.66
CA PRO A 522 -7.91 4.46 22.70
C PRO A 522 -7.96 2.94 22.57
N ILE A 523 -8.00 2.46 21.34
CA ILE A 523 -8.04 1.03 21.03
C ILE A 523 -6.65 0.38 21.13
N GLY A 524 -5.63 1.19 21.42
CA GLY A 524 -4.25 0.77 21.54
C GLY A 524 -3.29 1.93 21.35
N THR A 525 -2.01 1.60 21.19
CA THR A 525 -0.93 2.58 21.03
C THR A 525 0.15 2.09 20.06
N VAL A 526 0.96 3.02 19.57
CA VAL A 526 2.17 2.71 18.79
C VAL A 526 3.32 2.36 19.74
N ILE A 527 4.00 1.24 19.47
CA ILE A 527 5.00 0.65 20.37
C ILE A 527 6.35 0.40 19.68
N GLU A 528 7.34 -0.07 20.43
CA GLU A 528 8.62 -0.51 19.88
C GLU A 528 8.51 -1.90 19.25
N LEU A 529 9.10 -2.13 18.08
CA LEU A 529 9.04 -3.43 17.40
C LEU A 529 9.60 -4.58 18.24
N ARG A 530 10.60 -4.31 19.10
CA ARG A 530 11.16 -5.33 20.01
C ARG A 530 10.13 -5.92 20.98
N GLN A 531 9.06 -5.20 21.30
CA GLN A 531 7.97 -5.69 22.15
C GLN A 531 7.09 -6.70 21.40
N VAL A 532 6.88 -6.48 20.10
CA VAL A 532 6.18 -7.41 19.20
C VAL A 532 7.04 -8.66 18.93
N THR A 533 8.34 -8.48 18.67
CA THR A 533 9.23 -9.57 18.22
C THR A 533 9.88 -10.35 19.35
N GLY A 534 9.66 -9.97 20.61
CA GLY A 534 10.37 -10.55 21.76
C GLY A 534 11.88 -10.24 21.78
N GLY A 535 12.31 -9.20 21.06
CA GLY A 535 13.68 -8.66 21.12
C GLY A 535 14.46 -8.66 19.80
N SER A 536 14.02 -9.37 18.76
CA SER A 536 14.72 -9.40 17.47
C SER A 536 13.77 -9.68 16.28
N PRO A 537 13.76 -8.83 15.24
CA PRO A 537 14.52 -7.58 15.11
C PRO A 537 14.02 -6.50 16.07
N ALA A 538 14.92 -5.61 16.51
CA ALA A 538 14.60 -4.57 17.48
C ALA A 538 13.88 -3.36 16.85
N GLY A 539 14.20 -3.02 15.60
CA GLY A 539 13.63 -1.89 14.87
C GLY A 539 14.00 -1.92 13.39
N PRO A 540 13.58 -0.92 12.59
CA PRO A 540 12.70 0.18 12.98
C PRO A 540 11.29 -0.28 13.32
N SER A 541 10.57 0.53 14.09
CA SER A 541 9.19 0.31 14.55
C SER A 541 8.15 1.01 13.68
N LEU A 542 8.56 1.98 12.86
CA LEU A 542 7.73 2.66 11.88
C LEU A 542 8.31 2.48 10.48
N SER A 543 7.44 2.19 9.50
CA SER A 543 7.81 2.30 8.08
C SER A 543 7.86 3.77 7.64
N PRO A 544 8.47 4.07 6.48
CA PRO A 544 8.24 5.33 5.78
C PRO A 544 6.75 5.61 5.53
N PRO A 545 6.34 6.89 5.55
CA PRO A 545 4.96 7.28 5.29
C PRO A 545 4.63 7.37 3.80
N ALA A 546 3.34 7.42 3.50
CA ALA A 546 2.78 7.80 2.20
C ALA A 546 1.58 8.74 2.39
N PHE A 547 1.34 9.66 1.44
CA PHE A 547 0.15 10.50 1.45
C PHE A 547 -0.91 9.97 0.49
N ASP A 548 -2.19 10.04 0.89
CA ASP A 548 -3.29 10.05 -0.07
C ASP A 548 -3.48 11.45 -0.68
N ALA A 549 -4.47 11.59 -1.56
CA ALA A 549 -4.75 12.84 -2.24
C ALA A 549 -5.22 13.96 -1.30
N ALA A 550 -5.70 13.66 -0.09
CA ALA A 550 -6.17 14.63 0.90
C ALA A 550 -5.11 15.02 1.94
N GLY A 551 -3.93 14.40 1.91
CA GLY A 551 -2.88 14.66 2.89
C GLY A 551 -3.00 13.83 4.16
N ASN A 552 -3.81 12.76 4.15
CA ASN A 552 -3.76 11.74 5.21
C ASN A 552 -2.53 10.85 4.99
N LEU A 553 -1.94 10.39 6.08
CA LEU A 553 -0.74 9.56 6.04
C LEU A 553 -1.10 8.08 6.18
N TYR A 554 -0.35 7.21 5.50
CA TYR A 554 -0.40 5.76 5.66
C TYR A 554 1.00 5.25 6.00
N PHE A 555 1.09 4.32 6.94
CA PHE A 555 2.34 3.67 7.34
C PHE A 555 2.06 2.37 8.11
N ILE A 556 3.04 1.49 8.19
CA ILE A 556 3.00 0.31 9.05
C ILE A 556 3.76 0.63 10.33
N ALA A 557 3.19 0.24 11.46
CA ALA A 557 3.78 0.43 12.78
C ALA A 557 3.71 -0.85 13.61
N ALA A 558 4.64 -0.99 14.55
CA ALA A 558 4.46 -1.86 15.70
C ALA A 558 3.43 -1.22 16.64
N VAL A 559 2.45 -2.00 17.08
CA VAL A 559 1.33 -1.53 17.90
C VAL A 559 1.04 -2.50 19.04
N GLU A 560 0.32 -2.00 20.02
CA GLU A 560 -0.26 -2.78 21.12
C GLU A 560 -1.75 -2.43 21.15
N LEU A 561 -2.62 -3.42 20.92
CA LEU A 561 -4.04 -3.22 20.73
C LEU A 561 -4.86 -3.90 21.83
N ASN A 562 -5.94 -3.25 22.23
CA ASN A 562 -6.91 -3.78 23.19
C ASN A 562 -7.83 -4.77 22.45
N LYS A 563 -7.89 -6.00 22.95
CA LYS A 563 -8.69 -7.09 22.38
C LYS A 563 -9.62 -7.67 23.43
N TRP A 564 -10.84 -8.01 23.00
CA TRP A 564 -11.80 -8.69 23.86
C TRP A 564 -11.60 -10.20 23.81
N ASP A 565 -11.30 -10.82 24.94
CA ASP A 565 -11.35 -12.28 25.08
C ASP A 565 -12.75 -12.71 25.52
N SER A 566 -13.51 -13.24 24.56
CA SER A 566 -14.87 -13.76 24.79
C SER A 566 -14.94 -14.95 25.77
N GLN A 567 -13.83 -15.64 26.05
CA GLN A 567 -13.81 -16.77 26.99
C GLN A 567 -13.68 -16.31 28.44
N THR A 568 -12.88 -15.27 28.68
CA THR A 568 -12.66 -14.70 30.02
C THR A 568 -13.49 -13.46 30.29
N GLU A 569 -14.20 -12.96 29.28
CA GLU A 569 -14.95 -11.69 29.32
C GLU A 569 -14.06 -10.54 29.83
N SER A 570 -12.85 -10.42 29.26
CA SER A 570 -11.88 -9.41 29.67
C SER A 570 -11.12 -8.83 28.48
N VAL A 571 -10.67 -7.58 28.65
CA VAL A 571 -9.75 -6.94 27.71
C VAL A 571 -8.34 -7.44 27.98
N PHE A 572 -7.67 -7.93 26.94
CA PHE A 572 -6.25 -8.20 26.94
C PHE A 572 -5.54 -7.31 25.92
N VAL A 573 -4.22 -7.37 25.97
CA VAL A 573 -3.32 -6.53 25.22
C VAL A 573 -2.58 -7.40 24.21
N ASP A 574 -2.66 -7.02 22.94
CA ASP A 574 -2.10 -7.79 21.80
C ASP A 574 -1.04 -6.97 21.06
N PRO A 575 0.27 -7.31 21.22
CA PRO A 575 1.35 -6.67 20.49
C PRO A 575 1.43 -7.18 19.04
N ASP A 576 1.27 -6.29 18.08
CA ASP A 576 1.14 -6.61 16.65
C ASP A 576 1.90 -5.65 15.74
N SER A 577 1.89 -5.95 14.44
CA SER A 577 2.16 -4.97 13.38
C SER A 577 0.86 -4.59 12.68
N ALA A 578 0.65 -3.31 12.45
CA ALA A 578 -0.58 -2.81 11.85
C ALA A 578 -0.33 -1.76 10.77
N LEU A 579 -1.19 -1.76 9.75
CA LEU A 579 -1.32 -0.64 8.82
C LEU A 579 -2.21 0.42 9.47
N LEU A 580 -1.65 1.61 9.65
CA LEU A 580 -2.34 2.76 10.24
C LEU A 580 -2.56 3.85 9.20
N LYS A 581 -3.67 4.56 9.36
CA LYS A 581 -3.95 5.83 8.70
C LYS A 581 -3.88 6.96 9.72
N ALA A 582 -3.08 7.99 9.47
CA ALA A 582 -3.13 9.22 10.24
C ALA A 582 -4.03 10.23 9.52
N HIS A 583 -5.19 10.51 10.11
CA HIS A 583 -6.10 11.54 9.63
C HIS A 583 -5.61 12.90 10.08
N ARG A 584 -5.59 13.86 9.16
CA ARG A 584 -5.36 15.25 9.53
C ARG A 584 -6.66 15.85 10.09
N VAL A 585 -6.66 16.24 11.36
CA VAL A 585 -7.87 16.66 12.09
C VAL A 585 -7.62 17.90 12.95
N SER A 586 -8.69 18.65 13.22
CA SER A 586 -8.66 19.74 14.20
C SER A 586 -8.50 19.17 15.62
N CYS A 587 -7.59 19.77 16.38
CA CYS A 587 -7.26 19.41 17.74
C CYS A 587 -7.40 20.63 18.66
N GLY A 588 -8.57 21.26 18.59
CA GLY A 588 -8.85 22.54 19.24
C GLY A 588 -8.50 23.70 18.33
N SER A 589 -7.51 24.51 18.73
CA SER A 589 -7.06 25.68 17.93
C SER A 589 -5.97 25.34 16.90
N THR A 590 -5.44 24.13 16.95
CA THR A 590 -4.42 23.62 16.03
C THR A 590 -4.99 22.51 15.16
N THR A 591 -4.27 22.17 14.10
CA THR A 591 -4.52 20.99 13.28
C THR A 591 -3.33 20.05 13.44
N GLY A 592 -3.58 18.75 13.50
CA GLY A 592 -2.54 17.73 13.59
C GLY A 592 -3.09 16.37 13.15
N TYR A 593 -2.42 15.29 13.55
CA TYR A 593 -2.79 13.95 13.11
C TYR A 593 -3.36 13.08 14.23
N ARG A 594 -4.32 12.20 13.89
CA ARG A 594 -4.82 11.14 14.78
C ARG A 594 -4.83 9.82 14.05
N LEU A 595 -4.54 8.74 14.76
CA LEU A 595 -4.34 7.42 14.16
C LEU A 595 -5.64 6.61 14.15
N GLU A 596 -5.86 5.96 13.01
CA GLU A 596 -6.88 4.94 12.75
C GLU A 596 -6.17 3.62 12.41
N LEU A 597 -6.73 2.52 12.90
CA LEU A 597 -6.35 1.16 12.51
C LEU A 597 -7.09 0.78 11.22
N ILE A 598 -6.34 0.38 10.19
CA ILE A 598 -6.91 -0.11 8.92
C ILE A 598 -6.95 -1.64 8.91
N THR A 599 -5.82 -2.27 9.22
CA THR A 599 -5.70 -3.73 9.35
C THR A 599 -4.44 -4.09 10.16
N GLU A 600 -4.43 -5.30 10.70
CA GLU A 600 -3.40 -5.82 11.59
C GLU A 600 -3.01 -7.26 11.23
N LEU A 601 -2.00 -7.80 11.91
CA LEU A 601 -1.76 -9.24 11.90
C LEU A 601 -2.94 -9.97 12.57
N GLY A 602 -3.27 -11.17 12.08
CA GLY A 602 -4.39 -11.95 12.60
C GLY A 602 -5.75 -11.59 11.99
N ASP A 603 -5.89 -10.42 11.35
CA ASP A 603 -7.10 -10.08 10.58
C ASP A 603 -7.40 -11.18 9.55
N THR A 604 -8.65 -11.65 9.57
CA THR A 604 -9.13 -12.73 8.71
C THR A 604 -10.20 -12.22 7.75
N PHE A 605 -10.10 -12.63 6.50
CA PHE A 605 -10.99 -12.22 5.43
C PHE A 605 -11.52 -13.44 4.70
N LEU A 606 -12.80 -13.41 4.34
CA LEU A 606 -13.31 -14.37 3.36
C LEU A 606 -12.84 -13.93 1.97
N GLY A 607 -12.04 -14.76 1.30
CA GLY A 607 -11.75 -14.57 -0.12
C GLY A 607 -13.04 -14.57 -0.92
N ARG A 608 -13.38 -13.47 -1.60
CA ARG A 608 -14.62 -13.38 -2.39
C ARG A 608 -14.65 -14.41 -3.51
N ASN A 609 -13.48 -14.76 -4.00
CA ASN A 609 -13.22 -15.48 -5.22
C ASN A 609 -13.01 -16.96 -4.96
N SER A 610 -12.08 -17.28 -4.07
CA SER A 610 -11.86 -18.64 -3.60
C SER A 610 -13.03 -19.14 -2.76
N ARG A 611 -13.76 -18.23 -2.08
CA ARG A 611 -14.62 -18.57 -0.92
C ARG A 611 -13.88 -19.28 0.19
N THR A 612 -12.56 -19.09 0.25
CA THR A 612 -11.70 -19.63 1.28
C THR A 612 -11.30 -18.48 2.21
N PRO A 613 -11.50 -18.62 3.54
CA PRO A 613 -10.96 -17.68 4.49
C PRO A 613 -9.44 -17.59 4.38
N TRP A 614 -8.88 -16.41 4.55
CA TRP A 614 -7.44 -16.21 4.66
C TRP A 614 -7.11 -15.20 5.74
N GLN A 615 -5.95 -15.37 6.36
CA GLN A 615 -5.48 -14.54 7.45
C GLN A 615 -4.17 -13.84 7.09
N ILE A 616 -4.00 -12.59 7.51
CA ILE A 616 -2.71 -11.90 7.45
C ILE A 616 -1.82 -12.44 8.56
N GLN A 617 -0.69 -13.04 8.19
CA GLN A 617 0.26 -13.66 9.12
C GLN A 617 1.51 -12.80 9.34
N PHE A 618 1.84 -11.94 8.38
CA PHE A 618 3.02 -11.10 8.49
C PHE A 618 2.91 -9.84 7.65
N MET A 619 3.38 -8.72 8.21
CA MET A 619 3.61 -7.43 7.54
C MET A 619 4.96 -6.91 8.03
N GLY A 620 5.94 -6.79 7.14
CA GLY A 620 7.32 -6.50 7.53
C GLY A 620 7.61 -5.00 7.67
N ILE A 621 8.17 -4.59 8.80
CA ILE A 621 8.73 -3.24 9.01
C ILE A 621 10.26 -3.31 8.95
N ALA A 622 10.84 -4.20 9.74
CA ALA A 622 12.27 -4.43 9.83
C ALA A 622 12.71 -5.71 9.12
N SER A 623 13.96 -5.71 8.66
CA SER A 623 14.68 -6.90 8.24
C SER A 623 15.24 -7.65 9.45
N GLY A 624 15.61 -8.92 9.28
CA GLY A 624 16.22 -9.72 10.36
C GLY A 624 17.55 -9.15 10.89
N GLY A 625 18.20 -8.23 10.17
CA GLY A 625 19.38 -7.49 10.64
C GLY A 625 19.07 -6.20 11.40
N GLY A 626 17.79 -5.87 11.59
CA GLY A 626 17.30 -4.68 12.31
C GLY A 626 17.44 -3.34 11.56
N GLY A 627 17.77 -3.38 10.27
CA GLY A 627 17.53 -2.26 9.36
C GLY A 627 16.13 -2.33 8.74
N LEU A 628 15.68 -1.25 8.10
CA LEU A 628 14.41 -1.21 7.38
C LEU A 628 14.30 -2.37 6.36
N ASN A 629 13.13 -3.00 6.28
CA ASN A 629 12.87 -4.07 5.33
C ASN A 629 12.71 -3.48 3.91
N PRO A 630 13.38 -4.00 2.85
CA PRO A 630 13.12 -3.57 1.47
C PRO A 630 11.66 -3.76 1.03
N GLY A 631 10.94 -4.70 1.65
CA GLY A 631 9.52 -4.91 1.48
C GLY A 631 8.63 -4.18 2.48
N ALA A 632 9.17 -3.27 3.31
CA ALA A 632 8.35 -2.39 4.13
C ALA A 632 7.45 -1.48 3.27
N PHE A 633 6.61 -0.68 3.93
CA PHE A 633 5.76 0.30 3.27
C PHE A 633 6.53 1.59 2.96
N PHE A 634 6.29 2.21 1.79
CA PHE A 634 6.94 3.45 1.35
C PHE A 634 5.97 4.37 0.62
N SER A 635 6.36 5.62 0.35
CA SER A 635 5.45 6.60 -0.25
C SER A 635 4.89 6.22 -1.62
N ASN A 636 5.63 5.45 -2.43
CA ASN A 636 5.14 4.96 -3.72
C ASN A 636 4.18 3.74 -3.60
N TYR A 637 3.65 3.47 -2.41
CA TYR A 637 2.68 2.39 -2.15
C TYR A 637 1.25 2.91 -2.09
N VAL A 638 1.03 4.23 -2.14
CA VAL A 638 -0.30 4.85 -2.19
C VAL A 638 -0.47 5.56 -3.53
N LEU A 639 -1.66 5.41 -4.13
CA LEU A 639 -2.06 6.20 -5.29
C LEU A 639 -2.44 7.61 -4.81
N PRO A 640 -1.69 8.67 -5.18
CA PRO A 640 -1.87 10.01 -4.62
C PRO A 640 -3.06 10.77 -5.24
N GLN A 641 -3.99 10.07 -5.87
CA GLN A 641 -5.15 10.62 -6.57
C GLN A 641 -6.44 10.15 -5.89
N ASN A 642 -7.48 10.98 -5.91
CA ASN A 642 -8.79 10.59 -5.40
C ASN A 642 -9.32 9.38 -6.18
N PHE A 643 -10.18 8.59 -5.54
CA PHE A 643 -10.93 7.53 -6.19
C PHE A 643 -11.59 8.05 -7.48
N ASN A 644 -11.46 7.28 -8.57
CA ASN A 644 -11.98 7.62 -9.90
C ASN A 644 -11.51 9.00 -10.44
N GLY A 645 -10.44 9.57 -9.87
CA GLY A 645 -9.98 10.92 -10.19
C GLY A 645 -11.06 12.00 -9.96
N ILE A 646 -11.97 11.77 -9.02
CA ILE A 646 -13.00 12.74 -8.62
C ILE A 646 -12.30 14.02 -8.15
N ALA A 647 -12.78 15.18 -8.59
CA ALA A 647 -12.23 16.45 -8.14
C ALA A 647 -12.45 16.62 -6.62
N TYR A 648 -11.45 17.11 -5.89
CA TYR A 648 -11.55 17.27 -4.43
C TYR A 648 -12.78 18.08 -3.98
N ASN A 649 -13.18 19.10 -4.76
CA ASN A 649 -14.36 19.92 -4.46
C ASN A 649 -15.69 19.17 -4.57
N ASN A 650 -15.70 18.00 -5.22
CA ASN A 650 -16.86 17.11 -5.33
C ASN A 650 -16.87 16.03 -4.24
N LEU A 651 -15.86 15.99 -3.37
CA LEU A 651 -15.91 15.16 -2.17
C LEU A 651 -16.95 15.72 -1.19
N GLY A 652 -17.65 14.80 -0.55
CA GLY A 652 -18.72 15.09 0.39
C GLY A 652 -18.15 15.57 1.73
N VAL A 653 -18.93 16.38 2.43
CA VAL A 653 -18.78 16.54 3.88
C VAL A 653 -19.83 15.62 4.48
N GLN A 654 -19.42 14.49 5.06
CA GLN A 654 -20.38 13.58 5.68
C GLN A 654 -21.15 14.30 6.78
N SER A 655 -22.49 14.18 6.77
CA SER A 655 -23.39 14.88 7.69
C SER A 655 -23.41 14.28 9.11
N ASN A 656 -22.87 13.08 9.29
CA ASN A 656 -22.72 12.44 10.59
C ASN A 656 -21.46 12.96 11.28
N ALA A 657 -21.49 14.23 11.66
CA ALA A 657 -20.42 14.86 12.40
C ALA A 657 -20.35 14.27 13.81
N SER A 658 -19.28 13.54 14.13
CA SER A 658 -18.91 13.33 15.52
C SER A 658 -18.75 14.70 16.21
N PRO A 659 -19.31 14.90 17.42
CA PRO A 659 -19.13 16.15 18.17
C PRO A 659 -17.67 16.37 18.59
N SER A 660 -16.83 15.33 18.60
CA SER A 660 -15.42 15.38 19.02
C SER A 660 -14.44 15.42 17.85
N VAL A 661 -14.88 15.00 16.66
CA VAL A 661 -14.10 14.99 15.41
C VAL A 661 -14.98 15.50 14.26
N ALA A 662 -14.82 16.77 13.89
CA ALA A 662 -15.54 17.33 12.74
C ALA A 662 -15.13 16.60 11.45
N PHE A 663 -16.06 15.92 10.79
CA PHE A 663 -15.81 15.31 9.48
C PHE A 663 -15.68 16.41 8.43
N THR A 664 -14.58 16.38 7.68
CA THR A 664 -14.26 17.30 6.58
C THR A 664 -14.15 16.52 5.28
N ARG A 665 -14.04 17.21 4.15
CA ARG A 665 -13.81 16.55 2.84
C ARG A 665 -12.52 15.73 2.81
N ALA A 666 -11.52 16.09 3.61
CA ALA A 666 -10.27 15.33 3.71
C ALA A 666 -10.46 13.93 4.31
N LYS A 667 -11.58 13.71 5.01
CA LYS A 667 -11.95 12.42 5.62
C LYS A 667 -12.92 11.61 4.78
N ASP A 668 -13.38 12.15 3.64
CA ASP A 668 -14.12 11.38 2.66
C ASP A 668 -13.24 10.22 2.17
N ASN A 669 -13.73 8.99 2.25
CA ASN A 669 -12.96 7.82 1.82
C ASN A 669 -12.64 7.85 0.32
N ARG A 670 -13.38 8.62 -0.48
CA ARG A 670 -13.06 8.80 -1.90
C ARG A 670 -11.82 9.66 -2.13
N ALA A 671 -11.27 10.31 -1.11
CA ALA A 671 -9.94 10.89 -1.19
C ALA A 671 -8.83 9.83 -1.33
N PHE A 672 -9.14 8.58 -0.96
CA PHE A 672 -8.22 7.48 -1.01
C PHE A 672 -8.31 6.75 -2.37
N GLY A 673 -7.28 6.92 -3.20
CA GLY A 673 -7.21 6.26 -4.52
C GLY A 673 -6.94 4.76 -4.45
N GLY A 674 -6.30 4.31 -3.38
CA GLY A 674 -5.87 2.93 -3.19
C GLY A 674 -4.41 2.86 -2.74
N LEU A 675 -4.03 1.73 -2.16
CA LEU A 675 -2.66 1.42 -1.75
C LEU A 675 -2.35 -0.05 -1.91
N VAL A 676 -1.08 -0.40 -1.81
CA VAL A 676 -0.60 -1.78 -1.77
C VAL A 676 0.22 -2.06 -0.51
N VAL A 677 0.15 -3.28 0.02
CA VAL A 677 0.96 -3.74 1.16
C VAL A 677 1.53 -5.12 0.87
N ASN A 678 2.81 -5.30 1.18
CA ASN A 678 3.43 -6.61 1.18
C ASN A 678 3.01 -7.38 2.43
N ALA A 679 2.47 -8.58 2.24
CA ALA A 679 2.07 -9.45 3.34
C ALA A 679 2.42 -10.91 3.09
N SER A 680 2.54 -11.68 4.16
CA SER A 680 2.34 -13.13 4.10
C SER A 680 0.93 -13.44 4.57
N ILE A 681 0.20 -14.24 3.81
CA ILE A 681 -1.17 -14.68 4.10
C ILE A 681 -1.24 -16.19 4.14
N VAL A 682 -2.21 -16.74 4.86
CA VAL A 682 -2.51 -18.19 4.86
C VAL A 682 -3.99 -18.38 4.58
N TYR A 683 -4.31 -19.24 3.63
CA TYR A 683 -5.68 -19.69 3.38
C TYR A 683 -6.01 -20.91 4.24
N ASP A 684 -7.17 -20.90 4.91
CA ASP A 684 -7.75 -22.05 5.59
C ASP A 684 -8.36 -23.00 4.55
N ALA A 685 -7.50 -23.76 3.88
CA ALA A 685 -7.87 -24.54 2.71
C ALA A 685 -8.77 -25.73 3.08
N GLU A 686 -8.63 -26.24 4.29
CA GLU A 686 -9.41 -27.36 4.84
C GLU A 686 -10.70 -26.93 5.55
N GLY A 687 -10.88 -25.64 5.82
CA GLY A 687 -12.08 -25.07 6.44
C GLY A 687 -12.23 -25.43 7.92
N ASN A 688 -11.12 -25.57 8.65
CA ASN A 688 -11.12 -25.94 10.07
C ASN A 688 -11.04 -24.73 11.02
N GLY A 689 -10.91 -23.51 10.49
CA GLY A 689 -10.78 -22.27 11.25
C GLY A 689 -9.38 -22.03 11.82
N THR A 690 -8.37 -22.80 11.40
CA THR A 690 -6.97 -22.58 11.74
C THR A 690 -6.21 -22.14 10.49
N PHE A 691 -5.11 -21.39 10.68
CA PHE A 691 -4.33 -20.80 9.59
C PHE A 691 -2.85 -21.15 9.78
N SER A 692 -2.50 -22.41 9.56
CA SER A 692 -1.16 -22.94 9.82
C SER A 692 -0.35 -23.06 8.53
N ASN A 693 0.68 -22.22 8.34
CA ASN A 693 1.54 -22.32 7.16
C ASN A 693 2.49 -23.53 7.26
N PRO A 694 2.33 -24.61 6.47
CA PRO A 694 3.15 -25.82 6.58
C PRO A 694 4.62 -25.64 6.17
N THR A 695 4.96 -24.50 5.55
CA THR A 695 6.31 -24.19 5.07
C THR A 695 7.05 -23.18 5.97
N SER A 696 6.39 -22.62 6.97
CA SER A 696 7.02 -21.71 7.92
C SER A 696 7.92 -22.46 8.91
N ALA A 697 8.90 -21.78 9.51
CA ALA A 697 9.89 -22.42 10.40
C ALA A 697 9.27 -23.12 11.62
N ASN A 698 8.11 -22.63 12.07
CA ASN A 698 7.34 -23.19 13.19
C ASN A 698 5.96 -23.71 12.73
N GLY A 699 5.80 -23.94 11.43
CA GLY A 699 4.55 -24.40 10.85
C GLY A 699 4.24 -25.85 11.15
N ASP A 700 2.99 -26.26 10.96
CA ASP A 700 2.61 -27.68 10.96
C ASP A 700 2.74 -28.26 9.54
N PRO A 701 3.72 -29.13 9.25
CA PRO A 701 3.88 -29.73 7.92
C PRO A 701 2.72 -30.63 7.50
N ALA A 702 1.81 -30.99 8.43
CA ALA A 702 0.61 -31.77 8.13
C ALA A 702 -0.61 -30.90 7.76
N SER A 703 -0.53 -29.58 7.93
CA SER A 703 -1.57 -28.64 7.53
C SER A 703 -1.80 -28.69 6.01
N LEU A 704 -3.06 -28.64 5.56
CA LEU A 704 -3.41 -28.50 4.15
C LEU A 704 -3.57 -27.02 3.76
N ASP A 705 -3.52 -26.11 4.72
CA ASP A 705 -3.53 -24.67 4.51
C ASP A 705 -2.42 -24.21 3.57
N GLU A 706 -2.71 -23.13 2.83
CA GLU A 706 -1.82 -22.63 1.80
C GLU A 706 -1.27 -21.25 2.17
N GLY A 707 0.03 -21.18 2.47
CA GLY A 707 0.71 -19.96 2.87
C GLY A 707 1.40 -19.25 1.70
N TYR A 708 1.03 -18.00 1.42
CA TYR A 708 1.58 -17.23 0.29
C TYR A 708 2.17 -15.90 0.73
N ASN A 709 3.27 -15.50 0.11
CA ASN A 709 3.67 -14.09 0.05
C ASN A 709 2.89 -13.38 -1.07
N ALA A 710 2.21 -12.29 -0.72
CA ALA A 710 1.32 -11.58 -1.63
C ALA A 710 1.50 -10.06 -1.52
N LEU A 711 1.13 -9.38 -2.60
CA LEU A 711 0.78 -7.97 -2.58
C LEU A 711 -0.72 -7.88 -2.32
N LEU A 712 -1.10 -7.26 -1.22
CA LEU A 712 -2.48 -6.91 -0.92
C LEU A 712 -2.77 -5.55 -1.54
N TYR A 713 -3.90 -5.42 -2.24
CA TYR A 713 -4.44 -4.12 -2.61
C TYR A 713 -5.50 -3.73 -1.60
N ILE A 714 -5.44 -2.48 -1.13
CA ILE A 714 -6.48 -1.88 -0.30
C ILE A 714 -7.00 -0.66 -1.07
N GLY A 715 -8.29 -0.65 -1.40
CA GLY A 715 -8.93 0.41 -2.17
C GLY A 715 -10.20 0.91 -1.52
N TYR A 716 -10.73 2.01 -2.02
CA TYR A 716 -12.07 2.46 -1.66
C TYR A 716 -13.14 1.45 -2.13
N ILE A 717 -14.10 1.12 -1.26
CA ILE A 717 -15.33 0.42 -1.64
C ILE A 717 -16.54 1.29 -1.28
N PRO A 718 -17.42 1.60 -2.23
CA PRO A 718 -18.67 2.26 -1.93
C PRO A 718 -19.62 1.34 -1.17
N CYS A 719 -20.47 1.98 -0.39
CA CYS A 719 -21.62 1.37 0.22
C CYS A 719 -22.52 0.74 -0.84
N VAL A 720 -23.08 -0.46 -0.59
CA VAL A 720 -23.96 -1.14 -1.58
C VAL A 720 -25.14 -0.26 -1.95
N ALA A 721 -25.70 0.41 -0.94
CA ALA A 721 -26.91 1.20 -1.07
C ALA A 721 -26.68 2.62 -1.59
N ASP A 722 -25.42 3.06 -1.64
CA ASP A 722 -25.01 4.34 -2.19
C ASP A 722 -24.48 4.07 -3.60
N VAL A 723 -25.38 4.15 -4.56
CA VAL A 723 -25.11 3.86 -5.98
C VAL A 723 -25.06 5.13 -6.80
N THR A 724 -25.57 6.26 -6.29
CA THR A 724 -25.48 7.55 -6.97
C THR A 724 -25.77 8.73 -6.05
N GLY A 725 -25.18 9.89 -6.35
CA GLY A 725 -25.62 11.15 -5.77
C GLY A 725 -26.89 11.76 -6.41
N PRO A 726 -27.25 12.99 -6.01
CA PRO A 726 -28.36 13.78 -6.59
C PRO A 726 -28.31 13.97 -8.11
N ALA A 727 -27.15 13.74 -8.74
CA ALA A 727 -26.96 13.82 -10.17
C ALA A 727 -27.49 12.60 -10.96
N LEU A 728 -27.77 11.46 -10.29
CA LEU A 728 -28.22 10.21 -10.91
C LEU A 728 -27.27 9.70 -12.00
N ASP A 729 -25.96 9.87 -11.79
CA ASP A 729 -24.87 9.54 -12.71
C ASP A 729 -24.23 8.17 -12.45
N GLY A 730 -24.69 7.44 -11.44
CA GLY A 730 -24.11 6.16 -11.01
C GLY A 730 -22.80 6.31 -10.24
N ILE A 731 -22.45 7.53 -9.80
CA ILE A 731 -21.29 7.78 -8.95
C ILE A 731 -21.77 7.97 -7.50
N PRO A 732 -21.39 7.08 -6.57
CA PRO A 732 -21.72 7.16 -5.15
C PRO A 732 -21.26 8.48 -4.50
N ASP A 733 -22.09 9.05 -3.62
CA ASP A 733 -21.82 10.35 -2.97
C ASP A 733 -21.52 10.31 -1.47
N GLU A 734 -21.42 9.10 -0.90
CA GLU A 734 -21.34 8.75 0.52
C GLU A 734 -22.63 8.96 1.31
N VAL A 735 -23.78 9.16 0.64
CA VAL A 735 -25.08 9.37 1.29
C VAL A 735 -26.15 8.48 0.70
N VAL A 736 -26.61 7.49 1.47
CA VAL A 736 -27.78 6.68 1.08
C VAL A 736 -29.04 7.53 1.16
N SER A 737 -29.67 7.73 0.01
CA SER A 737 -30.78 8.65 -0.16
C SER A 737 -31.87 8.07 -1.06
N VAL A 738 -32.96 8.83 -1.27
CA VAL A 738 -33.99 8.42 -2.24
C VAL A 738 -33.47 8.47 -3.69
N ALA A 739 -32.38 9.20 -3.97
CA ALA A 739 -31.76 9.23 -5.29
C ALA A 739 -31.20 7.84 -5.65
N ASP A 740 -30.53 7.19 -4.71
CA ASP A 740 -30.02 5.82 -4.84
C ASP A 740 -31.11 4.81 -5.15
N LEU A 741 -32.20 4.86 -4.38
CA LEU A 741 -33.33 3.96 -4.58
C LEU A 741 -33.95 4.13 -5.97
N ASN A 742 -34.17 5.37 -6.40
CA ASN A 742 -34.73 5.66 -7.71
C ASN A 742 -33.78 5.22 -8.84
N PHE A 743 -32.49 5.46 -8.68
CA PHE A 743 -31.48 5.05 -9.65
C PHE A 743 -31.40 3.54 -9.76
N PHE A 744 -31.26 2.83 -8.65
CA PHE A 744 -31.19 1.37 -8.63
C PHE A 744 -32.44 0.74 -9.24
N ILE A 745 -33.64 1.19 -8.83
CA ILE A 745 -34.91 0.69 -9.40
C ILE A 745 -34.95 0.91 -10.91
N SER A 746 -34.46 2.05 -11.42
CA SER A 746 -34.40 2.29 -12.87
C SER A 746 -33.52 1.25 -13.58
N ARG A 747 -32.30 1.00 -13.06
CA ARG A 747 -31.36 0.02 -13.63
C ARG A 747 -31.91 -1.40 -13.54
N TRP A 748 -32.54 -1.73 -12.42
CA TRP A 748 -33.18 -3.02 -12.22
C TRP A 748 -34.34 -3.26 -13.20
N LEU A 749 -35.20 -2.27 -13.40
CA LEU A 749 -36.31 -2.35 -14.38
C LEU A 749 -35.82 -2.47 -15.82
N ASP A 750 -34.68 -1.85 -16.14
CA ASP A 750 -34.03 -1.93 -17.45
C ASP A 750 -33.27 -3.26 -17.66
N GLY A 751 -33.12 -4.08 -16.61
CA GLY A 751 -32.31 -5.30 -16.64
C GLY A 751 -30.81 -5.01 -16.85
N ASP A 752 -30.36 -3.82 -16.46
CA ASP A 752 -28.97 -3.40 -16.56
C ASP A 752 -28.12 -4.21 -15.58
N ILE A 753 -27.01 -4.80 -16.07
CA ILE A 753 -26.11 -5.63 -15.27
C ILE A 753 -25.50 -4.87 -14.08
N VAL A 754 -25.50 -3.53 -14.08
CA VAL A 754 -25.11 -2.74 -12.91
C VAL A 754 -26.05 -2.97 -11.71
N ALA A 755 -27.30 -3.38 -11.96
CA ALA A 755 -28.25 -3.75 -10.91
C ALA A 755 -28.12 -5.21 -10.44
N ASP A 756 -27.31 -6.04 -11.09
CA ASP A 756 -26.96 -7.38 -10.61
C ASP A 756 -25.90 -7.21 -9.51
N ILE A 757 -26.39 -7.12 -8.26
CA ILE A 757 -25.59 -6.92 -7.06
C ILE A 757 -25.62 -8.14 -6.14
N THR A 758 -26.50 -9.11 -6.40
CA THR A 758 -26.53 -10.38 -5.71
C THR A 758 -27.21 -11.49 -6.51
N GLY A 759 -26.83 -12.74 -6.27
CA GLY A 759 -27.65 -13.88 -6.66
C GLY A 759 -28.79 -14.21 -5.69
N PRO A 760 -29.53 -15.31 -5.94
CA PRO A 760 -30.54 -15.89 -5.04
C PRO A 760 -30.08 -16.16 -3.60
N ALA A 761 -28.77 -16.19 -3.35
CA ALA A 761 -28.17 -16.35 -2.02
C ALA A 761 -28.25 -15.08 -1.15
N LEU A 762 -28.52 -13.91 -1.74
CA LEU A 762 -28.56 -12.61 -1.04
C LEU A 762 -27.26 -12.29 -0.28
N ASP A 763 -26.11 -12.70 -0.80
CA ASP A 763 -24.80 -12.54 -0.17
C ASP A 763 -24.05 -11.28 -0.65
N GLY A 764 -24.71 -10.46 -1.46
CA GLY A 764 -24.16 -9.23 -2.05
C GLY A 764 -23.14 -9.52 -3.14
N VAL A 765 -23.30 -10.67 -3.80
CA VAL A 765 -22.37 -11.13 -4.82
C VAL A 765 -23.12 -11.46 -6.12
N PRO A 766 -22.89 -10.69 -7.21
CA PRO A 766 -23.64 -10.78 -8.47
C PRO A 766 -23.64 -12.18 -9.11
N ASP A 767 -24.74 -12.66 -9.69
CA ASP A 767 -24.80 -13.99 -10.34
C ASP A 767 -24.79 -13.96 -11.87
N GLY A 768 -24.74 -12.77 -12.46
CA GLY A 768 -24.81 -12.50 -13.89
C GLY A 768 -26.23 -12.22 -14.39
N VAL A 769 -27.24 -12.22 -13.53
CA VAL A 769 -28.64 -12.05 -13.89
C VAL A 769 -29.34 -11.09 -12.94
N VAL A 770 -29.92 -10.02 -13.47
CA VAL A 770 -30.76 -9.10 -12.69
C VAL A 770 -32.10 -9.79 -12.38
N THR A 771 -32.36 -10.06 -11.10
CA THR A 771 -33.55 -10.75 -10.61
C THR A 771 -34.19 -10.01 -9.43
N VAL A 772 -35.29 -10.54 -8.89
CA VAL A 772 -35.88 -10.00 -7.66
C VAL A 772 -34.97 -10.15 -6.43
N ALA A 773 -33.96 -11.03 -6.49
CA ALA A 773 -32.97 -11.16 -5.42
C ALA A 773 -32.16 -9.87 -5.27
N ASP A 774 -31.74 -9.27 -6.38
CA ASP A 774 -31.06 -7.98 -6.44
C ASP A 774 -31.86 -6.87 -5.81
N LEU A 775 -33.13 -6.76 -6.19
CA LEU A 775 -34.02 -5.75 -5.64
C LEU A 775 -34.22 -5.93 -4.13
N ASN A 776 -34.43 -7.15 -3.66
CA ASN A 776 -34.62 -7.42 -2.24
C ASN A 776 -33.35 -7.12 -1.43
N PHE A 777 -32.19 -7.50 -1.95
CA PHE A 777 -30.91 -7.22 -1.31
C PHE A 777 -30.61 -5.71 -1.30
N PHE A 778 -30.83 -5.01 -2.41
CA PHE A 778 -30.67 -3.57 -2.47
C PHE A 778 -31.61 -2.85 -1.50
N ILE A 779 -32.89 -3.19 -1.47
CA ILE A 779 -33.86 -2.57 -0.54
C ILE A 779 -33.43 -2.82 0.91
N SER A 780 -32.96 -4.03 1.23
CA SER A 780 -32.44 -4.32 2.57
C SER A 780 -31.23 -3.46 2.91
N ALA A 781 -30.27 -3.35 1.99
CA ALA A 781 -29.11 -2.49 2.17
C ALA A 781 -29.53 -1.02 2.33
N TRP A 782 -30.41 -0.53 1.46
CA TRP A 782 -30.92 0.84 1.49
C TRP A 782 -31.63 1.21 2.79
N LEU A 783 -32.42 0.29 3.35
CA LEU A 783 -33.08 0.49 4.64
C LEU A 783 -32.11 0.47 5.82
N ASN A 784 -31.01 -0.30 5.71
CA ASN A 784 -29.96 -0.39 6.73
C ASN A 784 -28.89 0.70 6.59
N GLY A 785 -28.87 1.43 5.46
CA GLY A 785 -27.81 2.36 5.14
C GLY A 785 -26.53 1.65 4.68
N CYS A 786 -25.40 2.06 5.23
CA CYS A 786 -24.09 1.58 4.79
C CYS A 786 -23.40 0.59 5.72
N GLU A 787 -24.14 0.10 6.70
CA GLU A 787 -23.67 -0.86 7.71
C GLU A 787 -23.88 -2.31 7.23
#